data_AF-A0A293LYK2-F1
#
_entry.id   AF-A0A293LYK2-F1
#
_cell.length_a   1.000
_cell.length_b   1.000
_cell.length_c   1.000
_cell.angle_alpha   90.00
_cell.angle_beta   90.00
_cell.angle_gamma   90.00
#
_symmetry.space_group_name_H-M   'P 1'
#
loop_
_entity.id
_entity.type
_entity.pdbx_description
1 polymer ?
#
loop_
_entity_poly.entity_id
_entity_poly.type
_entity_poly.pdbx_seq_one_letter_code
_entity_poly.pdbx_strand_id
1 'polypeptide(L)'
;MNVAYTHKDLENYLGEATAVSKEYPVVISKFICEAKEIDVDAVAQEGTLVAMAVSEHVENAGVHSGDATLVTPPQDLNPETMAKIRSICQAIGQALVVSGPYNMQLIAKDNQLKVIECNLRVSRSFPFVSKTLGCDFVALATQVILGMNVELQDVTFGCGKVGVKVPQFSYSRLAGADIRLGVEMASTGEVACFGENRYEAYLKALLSTGFCIPEKSIFLSIGSYKHKAEFLPSVRTIEKMGYKLYGSLGTSDFYMEHGIKIEAITWPFHESGETQTEEQVCSIADFLQQKEFDLVINLPMCSSGARRISTVLTPGYRTRRMAVDNAVPLVTDVKCAKLLVEALRLVKKSPPVKTHIDCMTSREIIRLPGLIDVHVHLREPGAPHKEDFASGTAAALAGGFTLVCAMPNTKPPLCDEDALAICQAAAKAGARCDYALFAGASVTNWETVLALSPSVAGLKMYLNNTFGPLCMDVVSAWMKHFEKWPKNTPICCHAEGQTTAAVILLASLYKRPVHICHVAREEEILIIKAAKEQGHEVTCEVTPHHLFLTTEDIPKLGESLASVKPPLMAPRHQQALWDNLDVIDCIATDHAPHTLAEKSNGNAPPGFPGLETSLPLMLTAVHEGRLTMETLIKMMYHNPKRIFNLPPQPDTYIEVDLNEEWTIPEQPPYSKAQWTPFAGRKVRGQVRRVVVRGEVAFVDGQVLVPPGFGQDVIAQSAAELERTPSLLNLAQTTPEKPSSTLTDAPYKQALNRTPLHRTSSVKSLATEIYNKMFQELGIQDKLVASSAPHAPGASAPAQLPALVEERVAQPRVPSPMLFSPAPPHSAHLWSLPDIPSGLQGRHILTADMFSKDQMHALFNLAHSFSIFVKKRRGEELLSVLAGKVMAPIFYESSTRTCYSFEAAMSRLGGLPLHPFDKNTSSTTKGETLEDTITMMSLYSDVIVLRHSEPGAVMRAAKNCRKPVINAGDGIGEHPTQALLDVYTIREEIGTVNGLTVTFVGDLKHGRTVHSLAKLLTHYDVQLRYVAPEGLDMPDDVKEFVKSHNIPQESFPSLEAALPETDVLYMTRIQKERFNSIEEYQKACGHFEVTPQIMTKAKRRMIVMHPLP
;
A
#
# COMPACT_ATOMS: atom_id res chain seq x y z
N MET A 1 -13.09 1.98 25.87
CA MET A 1 -12.34 3.25 25.80
C MET A 1 -13.28 4.31 25.23
N ASN A 2 -13.31 5.52 25.80
CA ASN A 2 -14.19 6.58 25.31
C ASN A 2 -13.46 7.93 25.29
N VAL A 3 -13.86 8.84 24.39
CA VAL A 3 -13.37 10.23 24.37
C VAL A 3 -14.37 11.11 25.13
N ALA A 4 -13.96 11.63 26.28
CA ALA A 4 -14.76 12.59 27.05
C ALA A 4 -14.57 14.00 26.48
N TYR A 5 -15.67 14.64 26.05
CA TYR A 5 -15.66 16.01 25.54
C TYR A 5 -16.17 17.01 26.58
N THR A 6 -17.04 16.55 27.48
CA THR A 6 -17.59 17.33 28.59
C THR A 6 -17.25 16.68 29.93
N HIS A 7 -17.37 17.47 31.00
CA HIS A 7 -17.20 16.95 32.36
C HIS A 7 -18.19 15.80 32.67
N LYS A 8 -19.43 15.92 32.18
CA LYS A 8 -20.47 14.90 32.35
C LYS A 8 -20.13 13.60 31.63
N ASP A 9 -19.51 13.67 30.45
CA ASP A 9 -19.05 12.47 29.74
C ASP A 9 -17.99 11.73 30.56
N LEU A 10 -17.04 12.48 31.14
CA LEU A 10 -16.00 11.92 32.00
C LEU A 10 -16.58 11.21 33.23
N GLU A 11 -17.53 11.86 33.93
CA GLU A 11 -18.22 11.24 35.07
C GLU A 11 -18.94 9.94 34.68
N ASN A 12 -19.69 9.95 33.57
CA ASN A 12 -20.40 8.77 33.09
C ASN A 12 -19.43 7.63 32.75
N TYR A 13 -18.37 7.91 31.98
CA TYR A 13 -17.41 6.88 31.56
C TYR A 13 -16.59 6.33 32.71
N LEU A 14 -16.24 7.15 33.71
CA LEU A 14 -15.57 6.66 34.92
C LEU A 14 -16.52 5.81 35.78
N GLY A 15 -17.81 6.17 35.85
CA GLY A 15 -18.84 5.35 36.49
C GLY A 15 -19.00 3.98 35.81
N GLU A 16 -19.04 3.94 34.48
CA GLU A 16 -19.07 2.68 33.72
C GLU A 16 -17.78 1.87 33.89
N ALA A 17 -16.60 2.51 33.81
CA ALA A 17 -15.32 1.83 33.91
C ALA A 17 -15.08 1.21 35.30
N THR A 18 -15.46 1.91 36.38
CA THR A 18 -15.38 1.40 37.76
C THR A 18 -16.32 0.22 38.02
N ALA A 19 -17.37 0.05 37.22
CA ALA A 19 -18.22 -1.13 37.26
C ALA A 19 -17.59 -2.37 36.60
N VAL A 20 -16.66 -2.17 35.63
CA VAL A 20 -16.03 -3.25 34.86
C VAL A 20 -14.77 -3.81 35.54
N SER A 21 -13.93 -2.98 36.14
CA SER A 21 -12.77 -3.44 36.91
C SER A 21 -12.44 -2.51 38.07
N LYS A 22 -12.44 -3.04 39.29
CA LYS A 22 -12.09 -2.29 40.52
C LYS A 22 -10.60 -2.34 40.84
N GLU A 23 -9.87 -3.32 40.30
CA GLU A 23 -8.47 -3.60 40.67
C GLU A 23 -7.45 -2.76 39.91
N TYR A 24 -7.79 -2.28 38.70
CA TYR A 24 -6.84 -1.53 37.85
C TYR A 24 -7.29 -0.08 37.66
N PRO A 25 -6.37 0.90 37.77
CA PRO A 25 -6.69 2.30 37.59
C PRO A 25 -7.06 2.62 36.13
N VAL A 26 -8.05 3.49 35.94
CA VAL A 26 -8.44 3.99 34.61
C VAL A 26 -7.42 5.02 34.14
N VAL A 27 -6.82 4.80 32.96
CA VAL A 27 -5.87 5.75 32.36
C VAL A 27 -6.64 6.88 31.68
N ILE A 28 -6.29 8.12 32.05
CA ILE A 28 -6.80 9.33 31.39
C ILE A 28 -5.66 9.95 30.60
N SER A 29 -5.80 9.98 29.27
CA SER A 29 -4.82 10.57 28.37
C SER A 29 -5.42 11.75 27.60
N LYS A 30 -4.55 12.63 27.13
CA LYS A 30 -4.95 13.79 26.33
C LYS A 30 -5.17 13.37 24.89
N PHE A 31 -6.40 13.55 24.39
CA PHE A 31 -6.70 13.33 22.98
C PHE A 31 -5.97 14.35 22.08
N ILE A 32 -5.13 13.88 21.16
CA ILE A 32 -4.35 14.73 20.25
C ILE A 32 -5.01 14.72 18.88
N CYS A 33 -5.78 15.76 18.57
CA CYS A 33 -6.43 15.89 17.27
C CYS A 33 -5.40 16.02 16.13
N GLU A 34 -5.72 15.46 14.96
CA GLU A 34 -4.91 15.56 13.73
C GLU A 34 -3.47 15.05 13.88
N ALA A 35 -3.27 14.06 14.73
CA ALA A 35 -2.02 13.35 14.77
C ALA A 35 -2.11 12.08 13.93
N LYS A 36 -0.96 11.64 13.42
CA LYS A 36 -0.83 10.35 12.74
C LYS A 36 -0.51 9.28 13.78
N GLU A 37 -1.11 8.11 13.64
CA GLU A 37 -0.80 6.96 14.47
C GLU A 37 0.13 6.01 13.70
N ILE A 38 1.06 5.39 14.43
CA ILE A 38 2.10 4.52 13.89
C ILE A 38 2.12 3.26 14.75
N ASP A 39 2.06 2.11 14.10
CA ASP A 39 2.10 0.80 14.73
C ASP A 39 3.50 0.19 14.52
N VAL A 40 4.11 -0.33 15.57
CA VAL A 40 5.47 -0.89 15.56
C VAL A 40 5.45 -2.27 16.17
N ASP A 41 5.69 -3.29 15.34
CA ASP A 41 5.82 -4.68 15.76
C ASP A 41 7.29 -5.05 15.88
N ALA A 42 7.69 -5.62 17.01
CA ALA A 42 9.09 -5.90 17.30
C ALA A 42 9.29 -7.25 18.01
N VAL A 43 10.47 -7.81 17.82
CA VAL A 43 10.97 -8.97 18.57
C VAL A 43 12.29 -8.59 19.19
N ALA A 44 12.45 -8.84 20.48
CA ALA A 44 13.70 -8.58 21.21
C ALA A 44 14.13 -9.82 21.99
N GLN A 45 15.43 -9.97 22.24
CA GLN A 45 16.04 -11.00 23.07
C GLN A 45 16.86 -10.30 24.16
N GLU A 46 16.50 -10.53 25.43
CA GLU A 46 17.15 -9.89 26.59
C GLU A 46 17.22 -8.36 26.48
N GLY A 47 16.16 -7.75 25.92
CA GLY A 47 16.08 -6.32 25.68
C GLY A 47 16.81 -5.79 24.45
N THR A 48 17.53 -6.65 23.71
CA THR A 48 18.16 -6.30 22.43
C THR A 48 17.19 -6.55 21.27
N LEU A 49 16.96 -5.53 20.45
CA LEU A 49 16.05 -5.62 19.29
C LEU A 49 16.60 -6.57 18.22
N VAL A 50 15.82 -7.60 17.85
CA VAL A 50 16.15 -8.61 16.83
C VAL A 50 15.50 -8.28 15.49
N ALA A 51 14.24 -7.87 15.49
CA ALA A 51 13.49 -7.48 14.30
C ALA A 51 12.48 -6.38 14.63
N MET A 52 12.20 -5.49 13.67
CA MET A 52 11.24 -4.39 13.81
C MET A 52 10.53 -4.11 12.49
N ALA A 53 9.20 -4.04 12.54
CA ALA A 53 8.34 -3.61 11.45
C ALA A 53 7.61 -2.33 11.87
N VAL A 54 7.56 -1.35 10.98
CA VAL A 54 6.82 -0.10 11.19
C VAL A 54 5.67 -0.06 10.19
N SER A 55 4.48 0.27 10.67
CA SER A 55 3.28 0.43 9.86
C SER A 55 2.68 1.79 10.13
N GLU A 56 2.29 2.50 9.09
CA GLU A 56 1.62 3.80 9.24
C GLU A 56 0.10 3.65 9.08
N HIS A 57 -0.66 4.34 9.92
CA HIS A 57 -2.11 4.43 9.74
C HIS A 57 -2.42 5.46 8.64
N VAL A 58 -3.46 5.19 7.86
CA VAL A 58 -4.01 6.17 6.90
C VAL A 58 -4.91 7.16 7.61
N GLU A 59 -5.81 6.68 8.47
CA GLU A 59 -6.68 7.47 9.32
C GLU A 59 -5.88 8.23 10.39
N ASN A 60 -6.43 9.34 10.88
CA ASN A 60 -5.81 10.06 12.00
C ASN A 60 -6.02 9.30 13.34
N ALA A 61 -5.16 9.57 14.31
CA ALA A 61 -5.28 9.08 15.67
C ALA A 61 -6.66 9.39 16.27
N GLY A 62 -7.25 8.39 16.90
CA GLY A 62 -8.64 8.41 17.37
C GLY A 62 -9.57 7.42 16.66
N VAL A 63 -9.08 6.78 15.60
CA VAL A 63 -9.61 5.53 15.08
C VAL A 63 -8.80 4.39 15.67
N HIS A 64 -9.46 3.40 16.25
CA HIS A 64 -8.80 2.23 16.83
C HIS A 64 -7.94 1.51 15.78
N SER A 65 -6.73 1.07 16.13
CA SER A 65 -5.78 0.43 15.19
C SER A 65 -6.36 -0.77 14.44
N GLY A 66 -7.21 -1.56 15.10
CA GLY A 66 -7.96 -2.66 14.49
C GLY A 66 -8.87 -2.22 13.32
N ASP A 67 -9.46 -1.03 13.42
CA ASP A 67 -10.35 -0.41 12.43
C ASP A 67 -9.61 0.52 11.47
N ALA A 68 -8.31 0.73 11.67
CA ALA A 68 -7.50 1.58 10.81
C ALA A 68 -6.94 0.80 9.62
N THR A 69 -6.77 1.51 8.52
CA THR A 69 -6.01 1.06 7.35
C THR A 69 -4.52 1.21 7.63
N LEU A 70 -3.75 0.14 7.49
CA LEU A 70 -2.30 0.13 7.72
C LEU A 70 -1.54 0.04 6.40
N VAL A 71 -0.42 0.75 6.30
CA VAL A 71 0.53 0.65 5.18
C VAL A 71 1.90 0.24 5.70
N THR A 72 2.47 -0.82 5.12
CA THR A 72 3.77 -1.39 5.51
C THR A 72 4.58 -1.74 4.25
N PRO A 73 5.87 -1.39 4.16
CA PRO A 73 6.57 -0.39 4.97
C PRO A 73 5.93 1.01 4.84
N PRO A 74 6.18 1.93 5.78
CA PRO A 74 5.56 3.25 5.76
C PRO A 74 6.07 4.06 4.56
N GLN A 75 5.18 4.82 3.91
CA GLN A 75 5.47 5.58 2.70
C GLN A 75 5.53 7.10 2.92
N ASP A 76 4.86 7.63 3.96
CA ASP A 76 4.85 9.07 4.27
C ASP A 76 5.73 9.46 5.48
N LEU A 77 6.52 8.53 6.03
CA LEU A 77 7.42 8.81 7.16
C LEU A 77 8.81 9.19 6.66
N ASN A 78 9.36 10.29 7.20
CA ASN A 78 10.72 10.72 6.88
C ASN A 78 11.78 9.88 7.64
N PRO A 79 13.04 9.82 7.14
CA PRO A 79 14.10 9.02 7.76
C PRO A 79 14.42 9.40 9.22
N GLU A 80 14.30 10.69 9.56
CA GLU A 80 14.53 11.17 10.93
C GLU A 80 13.50 10.60 11.91
N THR A 81 12.23 10.56 11.50
CA THR A 81 11.14 9.97 12.29
C THR A 81 11.35 8.48 12.45
N MET A 82 11.74 7.77 11.38
CA MET A 82 12.06 6.34 11.44
C MET A 82 13.20 6.03 12.43
N ALA A 83 14.25 6.86 12.43
CA ALA A 83 15.37 6.72 13.38
C ALA A 83 14.92 6.94 14.83
N LYS A 84 14.06 7.94 15.08
CA LYS A 84 13.49 8.18 16.41
C LYS A 84 12.58 7.03 16.85
N ILE A 85 11.74 6.48 15.97
CA ILE A 85 10.91 5.31 16.26
C ILE A 85 11.78 4.13 16.70
N ARG A 86 12.86 3.83 15.96
CA ARG A 86 13.81 2.76 16.30
C ARG A 86 14.43 2.98 17.67
N SER A 87 14.87 4.20 17.97
CA SER A 87 15.48 4.55 19.27
C SER A 87 14.49 4.36 20.43
N ILE A 88 13.23 4.78 20.27
CA ILE A 88 12.19 4.58 21.28
C ILE A 88 11.90 3.09 21.46
N CYS A 89 11.80 2.34 20.37
CA CYS A 89 11.55 0.89 20.39
C CYS A 89 12.66 0.11 21.12
N GLN A 90 13.93 0.47 20.87
CA GLN A 90 15.08 -0.09 21.56
C GLN A 90 15.11 0.28 23.04
N ALA A 91 14.86 1.55 23.38
CA ALA A 91 14.86 2.02 24.76
C ALA A 91 13.78 1.31 25.60
N ILE A 92 12.58 1.11 25.04
CA ILE A 92 11.50 0.37 25.72
C ILE A 92 11.82 -1.12 25.82
N GLY A 93 12.31 -1.74 24.75
CA GLY A 93 12.74 -3.14 24.76
C GLY A 93 13.78 -3.42 25.85
N GLN A 94 14.78 -2.54 25.96
CA GLN A 94 15.84 -2.63 26.97
C GLN A 94 15.32 -2.38 28.39
N ALA A 95 14.50 -1.34 28.59
CA ALA A 95 13.97 -0.99 29.91
C ALA A 95 13.04 -2.08 30.49
N LEU A 96 12.29 -2.78 29.63
CA LEU A 96 11.40 -3.87 30.02
C LEU A 96 12.06 -5.26 29.92
N VAL A 97 13.34 -5.32 29.50
CA VAL A 97 14.11 -6.57 29.31
C VAL A 97 13.34 -7.60 28.48
N VAL A 98 12.75 -7.13 27.37
CA VAL A 98 11.83 -7.96 26.57
C VAL A 98 12.59 -9.12 25.93
N SER A 99 12.07 -10.33 26.12
CA SER A 99 12.53 -11.56 25.46
C SER A 99 11.33 -12.24 24.79
N GLY A 100 11.12 -11.94 23.52
CA GLY A 100 9.96 -12.34 22.74
C GLY A 100 9.33 -11.17 21.98
N PRO A 101 8.03 -11.29 21.62
CA PRO A 101 7.33 -10.30 20.81
C PRO A 101 6.78 -9.16 21.67
N TYR A 102 6.80 -7.96 21.12
CA TYR A 102 6.09 -6.81 21.66
C TYR A 102 5.65 -5.88 20.54
N ASN A 103 4.64 -5.08 20.86
CA ASN A 103 4.03 -4.14 19.94
C ASN A 103 3.91 -2.78 20.62
N MET A 104 4.15 -1.72 19.86
CA MET A 104 4.12 -0.35 20.34
C MET A 104 3.31 0.52 19.41
N GLN A 105 2.46 1.36 20.00
CA GLN A 105 1.69 2.35 19.28
C GLN A 105 2.22 3.75 19.60
N LEU A 106 2.51 4.50 18.55
CA LEU A 106 3.08 5.83 18.64
C LEU A 106 2.15 6.85 17.98
N ILE A 107 2.15 8.05 18.52
CA ILE A 107 1.48 9.20 17.92
C ILE A 107 2.51 10.19 17.41
N ALA A 108 2.38 10.59 16.16
CA ALA A 108 3.28 11.51 15.47
C ALA A 108 2.54 12.81 15.12
N LYS A 109 3.07 13.93 15.60
CA LYS A 109 2.54 15.26 15.27
C LYS A 109 3.67 16.30 15.32
N ASP A 110 3.77 17.12 14.27
CA ASP A 110 4.78 18.18 14.17
C ASP A 110 6.23 17.67 14.47
N ASN A 111 6.60 16.50 13.90
CA ASN A 111 7.86 15.78 14.14
C ASN A 111 8.14 15.36 15.60
N GLN A 112 7.15 15.46 16.49
CA GLN A 112 7.21 14.91 17.84
C GLN A 112 6.52 13.54 17.88
N LEU A 113 7.17 12.59 18.56
CA LEU A 113 6.64 11.25 18.81
C LEU A 113 6.28 11.11 20.29
N LYS A 114 5.13 10.49 20.56
CA LYS A 114 4.77 10.04 21.91
C LYS A 114 4.28 8.60 21.86
N VAL A 115 4.50 7.87 22.96
CA VAL A 115 4.03 6.50 23.11
C VAL A 115 2.59 6.54 23.61
N ILE A 116 1.71 5.78 22.95
CA ILE A 116 0.33 5.55 23.37
C ILE A 116 0.34 4.38 24.37
N GLU A 117 0.80 3.22 23.90
CA GLU A 117 0.90 2.00 24.70
C GLU A 117 2.00 1.06 24.17
N CYS A 118 2.39 0.10 25.00
CA CYS A 118 3.28 -1.00 24.66
C CYS A 118 2.66 -2.31 25.14
N ASN A 119 2.35 -3.20 24.20
CA ASN A 119 1.82 -4.53 24.43
C ASN A 119 2.97 -5.54 24.44
N LEU A 120 3.27 -6.15 25.59
CA LEU A 120 4.29 -7.22 25.73
C LEU A 120 3.77 -8.58 25.25
N ARG A 121 3.31 -8.63 24.00
CA ARG A 121 2.74 -9.81 23.36
C ARG A 121 2.72 -9.64 21.84
N VAL A 122 2.40 -10.72 21.15
CA VAL A 122 2.04 -10.68 19.72
C VAL A 122 0.82 -9.77 19.51
N SER A 123 0.91 -8.90 18.50
CA SER A 123 -0.20 -8.05 18.05
C SER A 123 -0.99 -8.71 16.91
N ARG A 124 -2.12 -8.12 16.55
CA ARG A 124 -2.94 -8.61 15.43
C ARG A 124 -2.27 -8.35 14.07
N SER A 125 -1.35 -7.38 13.99
CA SER A 125 -0.62 -7.05 12.76
C SER A 125 0.60 -7.92 12.49
N PHE A 126 1.09 -8.72 13.46
CA PHE A 126 2.23 -9.63 13.27
C PHE A 126 2.12 -10.51 12.02
N PRO A 127 0.99 -11.20 11.75
CA PRO A 127 0.83 -11.99 10.53
C PRO A 127 0.88 -11.14 9.25
N PHE A 128 0.34 -9.92 9.30
CA PHE A 128 0.34 -8.99 8.17
C PHE A 128 1.74 -8.46 7.87
N VAL A 129 2.47 -7.97 8.87
CA VAL A 129 3.84 -7.46 8.67
C VAL A 129 4.79 -8.60 8.27
N SER A 130 4.59 -9.81 8.79
CA SER A 130 5.42 -10.95 8.44
C SER A 130 5.33 -11.30 6.95
N LYS A 131 4.10 -11.36 6.42
CA LYS A 131 3.87 -11.58 4.98
C LYS A 131 4.37 -10.40 4.16
N THR A 132 4.16 -9.18 4.63
CA THR A 132 4.55 -7.97 3.89
C THR A 132 6.07 -7.84 3.77
N LEU A 133 6.81 -8.15 4.82
CA LEU A 133 8.27 -7.99 4.87
C LEU A 133 9.04 -9.25 4.47
N GLY A 134 8.37 -10.41 4.41
CA GLY A 134 9.01 -11.69 4.08
C GLY A 134 9.84 -12.26 5.22
N CYS A 135 9.58 -11.86 6.47
CA CYS A 135 10.22 -12.36 7.67
C CYS A 135 9.14 -12.84 8.63
N ASP A 136 9.22 -14.09 9.13
CA ASP A 136 8.21 -14.63 10.04
C ASP A 136 8.49 -14.17 11.48
N PHE A 137 7.85 -13.08 11.89
CA PHE A 137 8.01 -12.51 13.24
C PHE A 137 7.51 -13.45 14.33
N VAL A 138 6.53 -14.32 14.03
CA VAL A 138 5.97 -15.26 15.01
C VAL A 138 6.94 -16.41 15.24
N ALA A 139 7.52 -16.96 14.18
CA ALA A 139 8.57 -17.97 14.28
C ALA A 139 9.80 -17.40 15.02
N LEU A 140 10.24 -16.19 14.66
CA LEU A 140 11.36 -15.50 15.30
C LEU A 140 11.12 -15.30 16.80
N ALA A 141 9.94 -14.78 17.16
CA ALA A 141 9.55 -14.59 18.56
C ALA A 141 9.54 -15.92 19.33
N THR A 142 9.07 -17.00 18.70
CA THR A 142 9.04 -18.34 19.30
C THR A 142 10.45 -18.88 19.55
N GLN A 143 11.37 -18.73 18.58
CA GLN A 143 12.76 -19.12 18.73
C GLN A 143 13.44 -18.39 19.89
N VAL A 144 13.21 -17.08 20.01
CA VAL A 144 13.73 -16.29 21.12
C VAL A 144 13.16 -16.76 22.47
N ILE A 145 11.86 -17.02 22.56
CA ILE A 145 11.23 -17.54 23.79
C ILE A 145 11.81 -18.90 24.19
N LEU A 146 12.17 -19.74 23.22
CA LEU A 146 12.81 -21.04 23.45
C LEU A 146 14.31 -20.93 23.80
N GLY A 147 14.88 -19.73 23.84
CA GLY A 147 16.29 -19.50 24.12
C GLY A 147 17.23 -19.89 22.98
N MET A 148 16.72 -20.00 21.75
CA MET A 148 17.55 -20.25 20.58
C MET A 148 18.35 -18.98 20.23
N ASN A 149 19.52 -19.16 19.64
CA ASN A 149 20.30 -18.03 19.13
C ASN A 149 19.73 -17.59 17.78
N VAL A 150 19.40 -16.31 17.65
CA VAL A 150 18.70 -15.75 16.48
C VAL A 150 19.49 -14.57 15.94
N GLU A 151 19.72 -14.55 14.63
CA GLU A 151 20.40 -13.43 13.97
C GLU A 151 19.49 -12.20 13.83
N LEU A 152 20.11 -11.02 13.87
CA LEU A 152 19.45 -9.74 13.67
C LEU A 152 18.90 -9.64 12.24
N GLN A 153 17.61 -9.34 12.11
CA GLN A 153 16.91 -9.25 10.82
C GLN A 153 16.59 -7.77 10.51
N ASP A 154 17.30 -7.14 9.57
CA ASP A 154 16.99 -5.78 9.13
C ASP A 154 15.96 -5.76 8.00
N VAL A 155 14.69 -5.71 8.39
CA VAL A 155 13.54 -5.67 7.47
C VAL A 155 12.91 -4.28 7.33
N THR A 156 13.57 -3.27 7.89
CA THR A 156 12.99 -1.94 8.14
C THR A 156 12.63 -1.18 6.87
N PHE A 157 13.33 -1.46 5.75
CA PHE A 157 13.11 -0.84 4.44
C PHE A 157 12.24 -1.68 3.49
N GLY A 158 11.73 -2.84 3.95
CA GLY A 158 10.91 -3.75 3.15
C GLY A 158 11.68 -4.61 2.15
N CYS A 159 10.94 -5.42 1.40
CA CYS A 159 11.47 -6.40 0.44
C CYS A 159 11.01 -6.13 -1.01
N GLY A 160 10.83 -4.86 -1.38
CA GLY A 160 10.45 -4.46 -2.74
C GLY A 160 8.94 -4.55 -3.05
N LYS A 161 8.10 -4.75 -2.03
CA LYS A 161 6.63 -4.71 -2.12
C LYS A 161 6.02 -3.90 -0.98
N VAL A 162 4.80 -3.40 -1.19
CA VAL A 162 4.01 -2.68 -0.18
C VAL A 162 2.76 -3.49 0.15
N GLY A 163 2.53 -3.72 1.43
CA GLY A 163 1.31 -4.30 1.97
C GLY A 163 0.38 -3.22 2.49
N VAL A 164 -0.91 -3.38 2.23
CA VAL A 164 -1.97 -2.53 2.80
C VAL A 164 -3.03 -3.42 3.45
N LYS A 165 -3.29 -3.15 4.73
CA LYS A 165 -4.36 -3.79 5.50
C LYS A 165 -5.56 -2.87 5.53
N VAL A 166 -6.75 -3.38 5.20
CA VAL A 166 -8.03 -2.67 5.32
C VAL A 166 -8.95 -3.44 6.27
N PRO A 167 -9.67 -2.77 7.18
CA PRO A 167 -10.64 -3.42 8.08
C PRO A 167 -11.88 -3.95 7.33
N GLN A 168 -12.42 -5.08 7.79
CA GLN A 168 -13.71 -5.61 7.36
C GLN A 168 -14.75 -5.38 8.46
N PHE A 169 -15.87 -4.76 8.09
CA PHE A 169 -17.00 -4.51 9.00
C PHE A 169 -18.20 -5.39 8.68
N SER A 170 -19.00 -5.72 9.70
CA SER A 170 -20.25 -6.49 9.56
C SER A 170 -21.51 -5.63 9.71
N TYR A 171 -21.44 -4.34 9.36
CA TYR A 171 -22.56 -3.40 9.49
C TYR A 171 -23.82 -3.80 8.70
N SER A 172 -23.69 -4.59 7.65
CA SER A 172 -24.84 -5.14 6.90
C SER A 172 -25.68 -6.13 7.73
N ARG A 173 -25.08 -6.75 8.76
CA ARG A 173 -25.77 -7.70 9.66
C ARG A 173 -26.30 -7.05 10.94
N LEU A 174 -25.89 -5.80 11.21
CA LEU A 174 -26.20 -5.08 12.46
C LEU A 174 -27.12 -3.89 12.15
N ALA A 175 -28.43 -4.15 12.17
CA ALA A 175 -29.44 -3.12 11.99
C ALA A 175 -29.33 -2.05 13.09
N GLY A 176 -29.41 -0.78 12.70
CA GLY A 176 -29.33 0.36 13.63
C GLY A 176 -27.92 0.75 14.09
N ALA A 177 -26.88 0.02 13.67
CA ALA A 177 -25.50 0.41 13.94
C ALA A 177 -25.09 1.63 13.07
N ASP A 178 -24.48 2.64 13.71
CA ASP A 178 -23.88 3.76 12.98
C ASP A 178 -22.54 3.35 12.37
N ILE A 179 -22.37 3.64 11.09
CA ILE A 179 -21.17 3.37 10.32
C ILE A 179 -20.21 4.55 10.50
N ARG A 180 -19.66 4.68 11.70
CA ARG A 180 -18.62 5.66 12.06
C ARG A 180 -17.46 4.96 12.75
N LEU A 181 -16.26 5.42 12.43
CA LEU A 181 -15.02 4.99 13.08
C LEU A 181 -14.85 5.74 14.41
N GLY A 182 -14.19 5.10 15.38
CA GLY A 182 -13.92 5.69 16.69
C GLY A 182 -12.83 4.95 17.45
N VAL A 183 -12.66 5.29 18.72
CA VAL A 183 -11.59 4.76 19.59
C VAL A 183 -11.81 3.32 20.06
N GLU A 184 -12.98 2.73 19.81
CA GLU A 184 -13.22 1.30 20.04
C GLU A 184 -13.33 0.58 18.70
N MET A 185 -12.79 -0.63 18.68
CA MET A 185 -12.83 -1.50 17.52
C MET A 185 -14.26 -1.98 17.22
N ALA A 186 -14.69 -1.81 15.98
CA ALA A 186 -15.97 -2.30 15.45
C ALA A 186 -15.80 -3.32 14.32
N SER A 187 -14.61 -3.41 13.71
CA SER A 187 -14.31 -4.39 12.67
C SER A 187 -14.35 -5.83 13.20
N THR A 188 -14.79 -6.75 12.35
CA THR A 188 -14.86 -8.19 12.67
C THR A 188 -13.75 -8.99 12.01
N GLY A 189 -13.09 -8.41 11.00
CA GLY A 189 -11.96 -9.00 10.31
C GLY A 189 -11.14 -7.94 9.59
N GLU A 190 -10.24 -8.39 8.74
CA GLU A 190 -9.36 -7.53 7.96
C GLU A 190 -8.95 -8.26 6.67
N VAL A 191 -8.56 -7.46 5.69
CA VAL A 191 -8.01 -7.92 4.42
C VAL A 191 -6.65 -7.28 4.24
N ALA A 192 -5.66 -8.09 3.87
CA ALA A 192 -4.34 -7.63 3.52
C ALA A 192 -4.04 -7.95 2.06
N CYS A 193 -3.64 -6.94 1.29
CA CYS A 193 -3.21 -7.12 -0.09
C CYS A 193 -1.84 -6.47 -0.32
N PHE A 194 -1.15 -6.96 -1.36
CA PHE A 194 0.18 -6.50 -1.73
C PHE A 194 0.13 -5.74 -3.07
N GLY A 195 1.13 -4.92 -3.32
CA GLY A 195 1.28 -4.18 -4.56
C GLY A 195 2.68 -3.60 -4.71
N GLU A 196 2.99 -3.09 -5.90
CA GLU A 196 4.26 -2.38 -6.14
C GLU A 196 4.29 -1.04 -5.38
N ASN A 197 3.12 -0.47 -5.12
CA ASN A 197 2.95 0.76 -4.35
C ASN A 197 1.66 0.68 -3.51
N ARG A 198 1.53 1.60 -2.55
CA ARG A 198 0.37 1.65 -1.65
C ARG A 198 -0.98 1.83 -2.37
N TYR A 199 -1.01 2.48 -3.53
CA TYR A 199 -2.26 2.77 -4.23
C TYR A 199 -2.84 1.51 -4.86
N GLU A 200 -1.98 0.71 -5.51
CA GLU A 200 -2.35 -0.60 -6.05
C GLU A 200 -2.78 -1.55 -4.91
N ALA A 201 -1.98 -1.64 -3.85
CA ALA A 201 -2.25 -2.50 -2.71
C ALA A 201 -3.55 -2.11 -1.98
N TYR A 202 -3.80 -0.80 -1.78
CA TYR A 202 -5.02 -0.30 -1.15
C TYR A 202 -6.27 -0.61 -1.99
N LEU A 203 -6.20 -0.44 -3.31
CA LEU A 203 -7.34 -0.74 -4.19
C LEU A 203 -7.65 -2.24 -4.21
N LYS A 204 -6.62 -3.11 -4.27
CA LYS A 204 -6.78 -4.56 -4.13
C LYS A 204 -7.40 -4.95 -2.79
N ALA A 205 -6.96 -4.32 -1.70
CA ALA A 205 -7.49 -4.57 -0.37
C ALA A 205 -8.96 -4.18 -0.27
N LEU A 206 -9.34 -2.98 -0.76
CA LEU A 206 -10.73 -2.55 -0.82
C LEU A 206 -11.59 -3.51 -1.65
N LEU A 207 -11.20 -3.84 -2.88
CA LEU A 207 -11.94 -4.77 -3.73
C LEU A 207 -12.22 -6.10 -3.03
N SER A 208 -11.22 -6.60 -2.31
CA SER A 208 -11.29 -7.86 -1.56
C SER A 208 -12.20 -7.80 -0.33
N THR A 209 -12.58 -6.60 0.15
CA THR A 209 -13.64 -6.42 1.19
C THR A 209 -15.06 -6.50 0.62
N GLY A 210 -15.21 -6.57 -0.70
CA GLY A 210 -16.49 -6.44 -1.42
C GLY A 210 -16.77 -5.02 -1.93
N PHE A 211 -15.78 -4.12 -1.89
CA PHE A 211 -15.89 -2.78 -2.50
C PHE A 211 -15.93 -2.89 -4.02
N CYS A 212 -16.75 -2.07 -4.68
CA CYS A 212 -16.80 -1.98 -6.14
C CYS A 212 -16.18 -0.65 -6.60
N ILE A 213 -15.39 -0.68 -7.67
CA ILE A 213 -14.84 0.53 -8.29
C ILE A 213 -16.01 1.31 -8.94
N PRO A 214 -16.14 2.63 -8.68
CA PRO A 214 -17.19 3.42 -9.32
C PRO A 214 -16.93 3.60 -10.81
N GLU A 215 -18.00 3.58 -11.62
CA GLU A 215 -17.92 3.72 -13.08
C GLU A 215 -18.42 5.07 -13.59
N LYS A 216 -19.50 5.60 -13.00
CA LYS A 216 -20.25 6.75 -13.52
C LYS A 216 -20.45 7.84 -12.48
N SER A 217 -20.96 7.51 -11.30
CA SER A 217 -21.55 8.50 -10.38
C SER A 217 -21.04 8.39 -8.95
N ILE A 218 -20.74 9.55 -8.35
CA ILE A 218 -20.25 9.64 -6.97
C ILE A 218 -21.08 10.67 -6.21
N PHE A 219 -21.62 10.27 -5.05
CA PHE A 219 -22.35 11.14 -4.14
C PHE A 219 -21.48 11.63 -2.99
N LEU A 220 -21.42 12.95 -2.80
CA LEU A 220 -20.63 13.63 -1.77
C LEU A 220 -21.53 14.27 -0.70
N SER A 221 -21.36 13.87 0.55
CA SER A 221 -21.99 14.53 1.69
C SER A 221 -20.95 14.79 2.77
N ILE A 222 -20.46 16.03 2.81
CA ILE A 222 -19.34 16.43 3.67
C ILE A 222 -19.84 17.48 4.65
N GLY A 223 -19.76 17.16 5.94
CA GLY A 223 -20.27 18.01 7.00
C GLY A 223 -19.46 19.29 7.19
N SER A 224 -18.22 19.17 7.66
CA SER A 224 -17.41 20.31 8.10
C SER A 224 -16.78 21.08 6.94
N TYR A 225 -16.73 22.42 7.04
CA TYR A 225 -16.01 23.27 6.08
C TYR A 225 -14.55 22.83 5.92
N LYS A 226 -13.89 22.50 7.03
CA LYS A 226 -12.52 21.99 7.04
C LYS A 226 -12.33 20.75 6.16
N HIS A 227 -13.22 19.75 6.26
CA HIS A 227 -13.14 18.56 5.41
C HIS A 227 -13.43 18.88 3.95
N LYS A 228 -14.36 19.81 3.66
CA LYS A 228 -14.63 20.26 2.28
C LYS A 228 -13.39 20.92 1.67
N ALA A 229 -12.75 21.83 2.41
CA ALA A 229 -11.52 22.49 1.97
C ALA A 229 -10.36 21.50 1.81
N GLU A 230 -10.17 20.56 2.75
CA GLU A 230 -9.12 19.55 2.65
C GLU A 230 -9.32 18.57 1.47
N PHE A 231 -10.58 18.22 1.17
CA PHE A 231 -10.93 17.27 0.12
C PHE A 231 -11.10 17.91 -1.26
N LEU A 232 -11.16 19.24 -1.36
CA LEU A 232 -11.31 19.99 -2.60
C LEU A 232 -10.35 19.56 -3.72
N PRO A 233 -9.03 19.34 -3.49
CA PRO A 233 -8.13 18.87 -4.54
C PRO A 233 -8.55 17.51 -5.10
N SER A 234 -9.02 16.60 -4.25
CA SER A 234 -9.48 15.28 -4.65
C SER A 234 -10.79 15.34 -5.45
N VAL A 235 -11.73 16.22 -5.09
CA VAL A 235 -12.97 16.40 -5.86
C VAL A 235 -12.68 16.94 -7.27
N ARG A 236 -11.72 17.86 -7.42
CA ARG A 236 -11.26 18.30 -8.74
C ARG A 236 -10.66 17.16 -9.56
N THR A 237 -9.93 16.26 -8.93
CA THR A 237 -9.40 15.06 -9.59
C THR A 237 -10.53 14.15 -10.06
N ILE A 238 -11.54 13.92 -9.21
CA ILE A 238 -12.72 13.11 -9.56
C ILE A 238 -13.46 13.71 -10.76
N GLU A 239 -13.71 15.03 -10.77
CA GLU A 239 -14.36 15.73 -11.88
C GLU A 239 -13.55 15.58 -13.19
N LYS A 240 -12.22 15.75 -13.12
CA LYS A 240 -11.33 15.57 -14.28
C LYS A 240 -11.30 14.14 -14.82
N MET A 241 -11.58 13.14 -13.98
CA MET A 241 -11.69 11.75 -14.40
C MET A 241 -13.01 11.45 -15.12
N GLY A 242 -13.95 12.40 -15.16
CA GLY A 242 -15.21 12.30 -15.90
C GLY A 242 -16.38 11.71 -15.12
N TYR A 243 -16.26 11.57 -13.79
CA TYR A 243 -17.36 11.13 -12.94
C TYR A 243 -18.45 12.20 -12.83
N LYS A 244 -19.71 11.77 -12.87
CA LYS A 244 -20.85 12.62 -12.55
C LYS A 244 -20.93 12.80 -11.04
N LEU A 245 -20.74 14.03 -10.57
CA LEU A 245 -20.76 14.36 -9.16
C LEU A 245 -22.15 14.77 -8.71
N TYR A 246 -22.59 14.17 -7.62
CA TYR A 246 -23.79 14.55 -6.90
C TYR A 246 -23.41 14.96 -5.49
N GLY A 247 -24.15 15.90 -4.90
CA GLY A 247 -23.87 16.35 -3.56
C GLY A 247 -25.12 16.73 -2.79
N SER A 248 -25.05 16.58 -1.46
CA SER A 248 -26.02 17.26 -0.59
C SER A 248 -25.91 18.78 -0.77
N LEU A 249 -27.02 19.52 -0.70
CA LEU A 249 -27.10 20.99 -0.86
C LEU A 249 -25.84 21.75 -0.40
N GLY A 250 -25.53 21.75 0.89
CA GLY A 250 -24.38 22.51 1.40
C GLY A 250 -22.99 22.00 0.98
N THR A 251 -22.89 20.77 0.47
CA THR A 251 -21.66 20.26 -0.16
C THR A 251 -21.57 20.75 -1.61
N SER A 252 -22.69 20.73 -2.33
CA SER A 252 -22.78 21.23 -3.70
C SER A 252 -22.51 22.73 -3.78
N ASP A 253 -23.13 23.53 -2.90
CA ASP A 253 -22.92 24.99 -2.85
C ASP A 253 -21.44 25.34 -2.75
N PHE A 254 -20.74 24.73 -1.78
CA PHE A 254 -19.31 24.97 -1.57
C PHE A 254 -18.47 24.60 -2.80
N TYR A 255 -18.72 23.45 -3.42
CA TYR A 255 -17.91 23.03 -4.56
C TYR A 255 -18.24 23.78 -5.86
N MET A 256 -19.51 24.18 -6.06
CA MET A 256 -19.92 25.07 -7.14
C MET A 256 -19.22 26.44 -7.04
N GLU A 257 -19.16 27.03 -5.84
CA GLU A 257 -18.42 28.28 -5.59
C GLU A 257 -16.92 28.16 -5.96
N HIS A 258 -16.36 26.95 -5.84
CA HIS A 258 -14.96 26.66 -6.18
C HIS A 258 -14.78 26.14 -7.63
N GLY A 259 -15.81 26.27 -8.47
CA GLY A 259 -15.80 26.01 -9.91
C GLY A 259 -15.99 24.55 -10.31
N ILE A 260 -16.50 23.69 -9.43
CA ILE A 260 -16.72 22.26 -9.70
C ILE A 260 -18.17 22.02 -10.12
N LYS A 261 -18.38 21.27 -11.20
CA LYS A 261 -19.69 20.82 -11.65
C LYS A 261 -20.18 19.68 -10.77
N ILE A 262 -21.16 19.97 -9.93
CA ILE A 262 -21.80 19.00 -9.03
C ILE A 262 -23.31 19.24 -9.02
N GLU A 263 -24.11 18.19 -9.06
CA GLU A 263 -25.57 18.28 -9.05
C GLU A 263 -26.07 18.20 -7.59
N ALA A 264 -26.90 19.15 -7.18
CA ALA A 264 -27.46 19.16 -5.82
C ALA A 264 -28.66 18.22 -5.72
N ILE A 265 -28.65 17.31 -4.74
CA ILE A 265 -29.79 16.41 -4.46
C ILE A 265 -30.34 16.71 -3.06
N THR A 266 -31.67 16.72 -2.97
CA THR A 266 -32.43 16.93 -1.75
C THR A 266 -32.71 15.63 -1.00
N TRP A 267 -32.87 15.72 0.32
CA TRP A 267 -33.28 14.58 1.14
C TRP A 267 -34.80 14.41 1.05
N PRO A 268 -35.33 13.19 0.89
CA PRO A 268 -36.79 12.94 0.84
C PRO A 268 -37.52 13.31 2.14
N PHE A 269 -36.78 13.44 3.24
CA PHE A 269 -37.35 13.63 4.57
C PHE A 269 -37.63 15.10 4.92
N HIS A 270 -37.68 15.99 3.93
CA HIS A 270 -38.27 17.32 4.08
C HIS A 270 -39.77 17.19 3.75
N GLU A 271 -40.59 16.83 4.74
CA GLU A 271 -42.03 17.10 4.66
C GLU A 271 -42.21 18.61 4.61
N SER A 272 -42.55 19.11 3.43
CA SER A 272 -43.04 20.47 3.23
C SER A 272 -44.49 20.30 2.85
N GLY A 273 -45.40 20.75 3.72
CA GLY A 273 -46.81 20.89 3.38
C GLY A 273 -46.97 21.93 2.26
N GLU A 274 -47.81 21.56 1.31
CA GLU A 274 -48.49 22.36 0.28
C GLU A 274 -47.74 22.73 -1.03
N THR A 275 -48.30 22.17 -2.10
CA THR A 275 -48.32 22.62 -3.50
C THR A 275 -47.00 23.01 -4.14
N GLN A 276 -46.32 22.03 -4.74
CA GLN A 276 -45.46 22.28 -5.88
C GLN A 276 -45.83 21.35 -7.04
N THR A 277 -45.90 21.98 -8.21
CA THR A 277 -46.12 21.43 -9.55
C THR A 277 -45.23 20.23 -9.85
N GLU A 278 -45.75 19.33 -10.70
CA GLU A 278 -45.12 18.12 -11.22
C GLU A 278 -43.82 18.37 -12.00
N GLU A 279 -42.74 18.74 -11.32
CA GLU A 279 -41.38 18.49 -11.79
C GLU A 279 -40.69 17.55 -10.78
N GLN A 280 -40.34 16.35 -11.25
CA GLN A 280 -39.78 15.26 -10.46
C GLN A 280 -38.49 15.67 -9.72
N VAL A 281 -38.59 16.07 -8.46
CA VAL A 281 -37.43 16.19 -7.57
C VAL A 281 -37.14 14.80 -6.99
N CYS A 282 -36.29 14.04 -7.68
CA CYS A 282 -35.84 12.71 -7.24
C CYS A 282 -35.01 12.81 -5.95
N SER A 283 -35.32 11.97 -4.96
CA SER A 283 -34.74 12.05 -3.63
C SER A 283 -33.50 11.15 -3.48
N ILE A 284 -32.60 11.45 -2.54
CA ILE A 284 -31.40 10.61 -2.27
C ILE A 284 -31.77 9.13 -2.00
N ALA A 285 -32.94 8.87 -1.44
CA ALA A 285 -33.42 7.51 -1.22
C ALA A 285 -33.70 6.78 -2.53
N ASP A 286 -34.31 7.47 -3.49
CA ASP A 286 -34.64 6.91 -4.80
C ASP A 286 -33.37 6.57 -5.57
N PHE A 287 -32.39 7.47 -5.59
CA PHE A 287 -31.09 7.22 -6.23
C PHE A 287 -30.34 6.03 -5.62
N LEU A 288 -30.36 5.88 -4.29
CA LEU A 288 -29.71 4.75 -3.63
C LEU A 288 -30.44 3.42 -3.88
N GLN A 289 -31.78 3.43 -3.91
CA GLN A 289 -32.58 2.24 -4.22
C GLN A 289 -32.47 1.83 -5.70
N GLN A 290 -32.42 2.80 -6.60
CA GLN A 290 -32.25 2.58 -8.04
C GLN A 290 -30.79 2.28 -8.42
N LYS A 291 -29.86 2.28 -7.45
CA LYS A 291 -28.42 2.10 -7.65
C LYS A 291 -27.81 3.09 -8.63
N GLU A 292 -28.29 4.33 -8.59
CA GLU A 292 -27.76 5.40 -9.41
C GLU A 292 -26.46 6.01 -8.87
N PHE A 293 -26.06 5.71 -7.63
CA PHE A 293 -24.74 6.06 -7.11
C PHE A 293 -23.84 4.82 -7.04
N ASP A 294 -22.66 4.90 -7.65
CA ASP A 294 -21.67 3.83 -7.57
C ASP A 294 -20.79 3.95 -6.31
N LEU A 295 -20.67 5.15 -5.74
CA LEU A 295 -19.90 5.41 -4.52
C LEU A 295 -20.51 6.55 -3.70
N VAL A 296 -20.56 6.38 -2.39
CA VAL A 296 -20.92 7.41 -1.43
C VAL A 296 -19.69 7.80 -0.60
N ILE A 297 -19.33 9.09 -0.60
CA ILE A 297 -18.35 9.66 0.32
C ILE A 297 -19.11 10.52 1.34
N ASN A 298 -19.24 10.01 2.56
CA ASN A 298 -19.97 10.67 3.64
C ASN A 298 -19.05 10.97 4.81
N LEU A 299 -18.56 12.21 4.91
CA LEU A 299 -17.66 12.63 5.98
C LEU A 299 -18.49 13.25 7.12
N PRO A 300 -18.68 12.54 8.25
CA PRO A 300 -19.56 12.99 9.31
C PRO A 300 -19.04 14.26 9.98
N MET A 301 -19.97 15.09 10.47
CA MET A 301 -19.62 16.20 11.35
C MET A 301 -19.12 15.64 12.69
N CYS A 302 -17.96 16.10 13.15
CA CYS A 302 -17.51 15.91 14.52
C CYS A 302 -18.31 16.83 15.46
N SER A 303 -19.60 16.56 15.63
CA SER A 303 -20.40 17.17 16.69
C SER A 303 -20.17 16.38 17.98
N SER A 304 -19.47 16.99 18.92
CA SER A 304 -19.58 16.79 20.38
C SER A 304 -20.01 15.40 20.86
N GLY A 305 -19.04 14.52 21.11
CA GLY A 305 -19.05 13.47 22.17
C GLY A 305 -20.20 12.49 22.37
N ALA A 306 -21.32 12.60 21.67
CA ALA A 306 -22.49 11.81 21.98
C ALA A 306 -22.45 10.50 21.21
N ARG A 307 -21.89 9.48 21.84
CA ARG A 307 -22.22 8.06 21.62
C ARG A 307 -23.66 7.75 22.06
N ARG A 308 -24.59 8.72 21.98
CA ARG A 308 -26.00 8.47 22.26
C ARG A 308 -26.69 8.02 20.98
N ILE A 309 -27.27 6.83 21.11
CA ILE A 309 -28.30 6.23 20.25
C ILE A 309 -29.47 7.22 19.98
N SER A 310 -29.60 8.33 20.71
CA SER A 310 -30.56 9.41 20.39
C SER A 310 -30.19 10.26 19.16
N THR A 311 -29.00 10.08 18.56
CA THR A 311 -28.56 10.80 17.33
C THR A 311 -28.88 10.02 16.04
N VAL A 312 -29.80 9.05 16.10
CA VAL A 312 -30.25 8.14 15.02
C VAL A 312 -30.98 8.85 13.87
N LEU A 313 -31.07 10.18 13.88
CA LEU A 313 -31.91 10.94 12.94
C LEU A 313 -31.16 11.98 12.10
N THR A 314 -29.82 12.02 12.13
CA THR A 314 -29.09 12.92 11.22
C THR A 314 -29.23 12.43 9.76
N PRO A 315 -29.40 13.32 8.77
CA PRO A 315 -29.45 12.94 7.37
C PRO A 315 -28.23 12.10 6.97
N GLY A 316 -27.03 12.48 7.44
CA GLY A 316 -25.80 11.74 7.16
C GLY A 316 -25.77 10.32 7.73
N TYR A 317 -26.33 10.08 8.93
CA TYR A 317 -26.51 8.72 9.45
C TYR A 317 -27.40 7.89 8.53
N ARG A 318 -28.55 8.44 8.13
CA ARG A 318 -29.48 7.75 7.23
C ARG A 318 -28.81 7.44 5.89
N THR A 319 -28.03 8.36 5.31
CA THR A 319 -27.28 8.10 4.07
C THR A 319 -26.33 6.93 4.21
N ARG A 320 -25.52 6.91 5.28
CA ARG A 320 -24.54 5.85 5.48
C ARG A 320 -25.23 4.50 5.65
N ARG A 321 -26.32 4.49 6.43
CA ARG A 321 -27.11 3.28 6.65
C ARG A 321 -27.73 2.78 5.35
N MET A 322 -28.38 3.66 4.60
CA MET A 322 -28.97 3.33 3.30
C MET A 322 -27.94 2.88 2.27
N ALA A 323 -26.74 3.48 2.25
CA ALA A 323 -25.66 3.05 1.36
C ALA A 323 -25.27 1.59 1.65
N VAL A 324 -25.01 1.25 2.91
CA VAL A 324 -24.68 -0.13 3.30
C VAL A 324 -25.85 -1.09 3.07
N ASP A 325 -27.08 -0.69 3.37
CA ASP A 325 -28.27 -1.54 3.18
C ASP A 325 -28.56 -1.83 1.70
N ASN A 326 -28.22 -0.90 0.80
CA ASN A 326 -28.35 -1.09 -0.66
C ASN A 326 -27.04 -1.63 -1.30
N ALA A 327 -26.06 -2.02 -0.49
CA ALA A 327 -24.74 -2.49 -0.93
C ALA A 327 -23.99 -1.50 -1.86
N VAL A 328 -24.18 -0.20 -1.62
CA VAL A 328 -23.43 0.87 -2.28
C VAL A 328 -22.14 1.14 -1.48
N PRO A 329 -20.96 1.11 -2.12
CA PRO A 329 -19.69 1.42 -1.49
C PRO A 329 -19.70 2.76 -0.72
N LEU A 330 -19.12 2.76 0.48
CA LEU A 330 -19.16 3.91 1.40
C LEU A 330 -17.76 4.20 1.97
N VAL A 331 -17.35 5.47 1.93
CA VAL A 331 -16.14 5.97 2.60
C VAL A 331 -16.51 7.06 3.60
N THR A 332 -15.98 6.95 4.82
CA THR A 332 -16.36 7.82 5.95
C THR A 332 -15.22 8.64 6.54
N ASP A 333 -13.98 8.39 6.13
CA ASP A 333 -12.79 9.14 6.57
C ASP A 333 -12.15 9.92 5.41
N VAL A 334 -11.67 11.13 5.71
CA VAL A 334 -11.11 12.05 4.70
C VAL A 334 -9.77 11.57 4.15
N LYS A 335 -8.91 10.93 4.96
CA LYS A 335 -7.61 10.44 4.53
C LYS A 335 -7.78 9.22 3.61
N CYS A 336 -8.65 8.30 3.99
CA CYS A 336 -9.02 7.16 3.16
C CYS A 336 -9.67 7.59 1.84
N ALA A 337 -10.56 8.60 1.86
CA ALA A 337 -11.14 9.15 0.64
C ALA A 337 -10.08 9.74 -0.30
N LYS A 338 -9.08 10.46 0.24
CA LYS A 338 -7.98 11.00 -0.56
C LYS A 338 -7.11 9.89 -1.18
N LEU A 339 -6.79 8.86 -0.39
CA LEU A 339 -6.02 7.71 -0.86
C LEU A 339 -6.77 6.93 -1.96
N LEU A 340 -8.09 6.75 -1.79
CA LEU A 340 -8.96 6.11 -2.79
C LEU A 340 -8.94 6.88 -4.11
N VAL A 341 -9.17 8.20 -4.08
CA VAL A 341 -9.21 9.02 -5.30
C VAL A 341 -7.87 8.94 -6.05
N GLU A 342 -6.76 8.99 -5.33
CA GLU A 342 -5.44 8.88 -5.95
C GLU A 342 -5.18 7.47 -6.52
N ALA A 343 -5.65 6.43 -5.83
CA ALA A 343 -5.59 5.06 -6.35
C ALA A 343 -6.44 4.87 -7.61
N LEU A 344 -7.65 5.41 -7.65
CA LEU A 344 -8.50 5.39 -8.85
C LEU A 344 -7.84 6.14 -10.01
N ARG A 345 -7.22 7.30 -9.75
CA ARG A 345 -6.50 8.09 -10.76
C ARG A 345 -5.33 7.33 -11.40
N LEU A 346 -4.55 6.64 -10.57
CA LEU A 346 -3.33 5.95 -11.01
C LEU A 346 -3.61 4.59 -11.66
N VAL A 347 -4.50 3.78 -11.08
CA VAL A 347 -4.76 2.41 -11.54
C VAL A 347 -5.80 2.38 -12.67
N LYS A 348 -6.75 3.32 -12.67
CA LYS A 348 -7.86 3.51 -13.64
C LYS A 348 -8.88 2.37 -13.77
N LYS A 349 -8.47 1.10 -13.63
CA LYS A 349 -9.30 -0.10 -13.72
C LYS A 349 -9.02 -1.04 -12.53
N SER A 350 -9.72 -2.17 -12.46
CA SER A 350 -9.38 -3.24 -11.53
C SER A 350 -7.91 -3.65 -11.72
N PRO A 351 -7.08 -3.58 -10.68
CA PRO A 351 -5.67 -3.95 -10.78
C PRO A 351 -5.54 -5.45 -11.10
N PRO A 352 -4.64 -5.84 -12.03
CA PRO A 352 -4.41 -7.24 -12.33
C PRO A 352 -3.74 -7.96 -11.15
N VAL A 353 -4.00 -9.26 -11.02
CA VAL A 353 -3.27 -10.11 -10.07
C VAL A 353 -1.87 -10.38 -10.63
N LYS A 354 -0.84 -9.92 -9.92
CA LYS A 354 0.58 -10.12 -10.19
C LYS A 354 1.07 -11.25 -9.30
N THR A 355 1.24 -12.44 -9.86
CA THR A 355 1.59 -13.66 -9.09
C THR A 355 2.84 -13.50 -8.22
N HIS A 356 3.87 -12.80 -8.70
CA HIS A 356 5.11 -12.57 -7.96
C HIS A 356 4.99 -11.62 -6.75
N ILE A 357 3.89 -10.88 -6.61
CA ILE A 357 3.63 -9.96 -5.48
C ILE A 357 2.42 -10.43 -4.67
N ASP A 358 1.33 -10.76 -5.36
CA ASP A 358 0.03 -11.06 -4.76
C ASP A 358 -0.09 -12.50 -4.27
N CYS A 359 0.65 -13.44 -4.87
CA CYS A 359 0.62 -14.84 -4.49
C CYS A 359 1.82 -15.12 -3.59
N MET A 360 1.59 -15.04 -2.29
CA MET A 360 2.55 -15.52 -1.31
C MET A 360 2.21 -16.94 -0.91
N THR A 361 3.18 -17.82 -1.04
CA THR A 361 3.15 -19.15 -0.48
C THR A 361 4.28 -19.27 0.54
N SER A 362 4.07 -20.06 1.60
CA SER A 362 5.16 -20.47 2.50
C SER A 362 6.18 -21.38 1.80
N ARG A 363 5.88 -21.78 0.56
CA ARG A 363 6.66 -22.70 -0.24
C ARG A 363 7.66 -21.94 -1.09
N GLU A 364 8.89 -22.43 -1.11
CA GLU A 364 9.96 -21.85 -1.92
C GLU A 364 9.79 -22.33 -3.36
N ILE A 365 9.04 -21.56 -4.15
CA ILE A 365 8.82 -21.85 -5.55
C ILE A 365 9.93 -21.21 -6.36
N ILE A 366 10.72 -22.04 -7.07
CA ILE A 366 11.67 -21.56 -8.06
C ILE A 366 11.14 -21.79 -9.47
N ARG A 367 11.52 -20.90 -10.38
CA ARG A 367 11.23 -21.03 -11.81
C ARG A 367 12.41 -21.65 -12.53
N LEU A 368 12.17 -22.74 -13.25
CA LEU A 368 13.14 -23.42 -14.11
C LEU A 368 12.70 -23.31 -15.59
N PRO A 369 13.62 -23.46 -16.56
CA PRO A 369 13.23 -23.61 -17.96
C PRO A 369 12.40 -24.88 -18.17
N GLY A 370 11.65 -24.95 -19.27
CA GLY A 370 10.95 -26.16 -19.68
C GLY A 370 11.94 -27.30 -19.97
N LEU A 371 11.94 -28.34 -19.13
CA LEU A 371 12.94 -29.41 -19.23
C LEU A 371 12.67 -30.33 -20.43
N ILE A 372 13.73 -30.99 -20.88
CA ILE A 372 13.76 -31.81 -22.09
C ILE A 372 14.15 -33.24 -21.69
N ASP A 373 13.29 -34.21 -22.03
CA ASP A 373 13.66 -35.63 -21.94
C ASP A 373 13.93 -36.20 -23.33
N VAL A 374 15.18 -36.58 -23.58
CA VAL A 374 15.62 -37.06 -24.90
C VAL A 374 15.43 -38.56 -25.11
N HIS A 375 14.89 -39.29 -24.12
CA HIS A 375 14.74 -40.73 -24.20
C HIS A 375 13.43 -41.22 -23.56
N VAL A 376 12.36 -41.24 -24.37
CA VAL A 376 11.05 -41.75 -23.92
C VAL A 376 10.49 -42.79 -24.89
N HIS A 377 9.80 -43.80 -24.37
CA HIS A 377 9.06 -44.79 -25.15
C HIS A 377 7.55 -44.62 -24.94
N LEU A 378 6.88 -43.88 -25.85
CA LEU A 378 5.45 -43.57 -25.73
C LEU A 378 4.52 -44.66 -26.29
N ARG A 379 5.10 -45.75 -26.81
CA ARG A 379 4.44 -47.02 -27.22
C ARG A 379 3.37 -46.92 -28.32
N GLU A 380 3.11 -45.74 -28.84
CA GLU A 380 2.20 -45.48 -29.94
C GLU A 380 2.97 -45.11 -31.22
N PRO A 381 2.67 -45.74 -32.38
CA PRO A 381 1.59 -46.71 -32.63
C PRO A 381 1.86 -48.12 -32.07
N GLY A 382 0.77 -48.86 -31.86
CA GLY A 382 0.77 -50.32 -31.72
C GLY A 382 0.61 -50.90 -30.31
N ALA A 383 0.96 -50.18 -29.25
CA ALA A 383 0.74 -50.63 -27.87
C ALA A 383 0.19 -49.53 -26.95
N PRO A 384 -0.93 -48.86 -27.32
CA PRO A 384 -1.54 -47.78 -26.55
C PRO A 384 -2.02 -48.19 -25.14
N HIS A 385 -2.16 -49.50 -24.88
CA HIS A 385 -2.50 -50.03 -23.56
C HIS A 385 -1.34 -49.93 -22.56
N LYS A 386 -0.09 -49.86 -23.03
CA LYS A 386 1.10 -49.64 -22.19
C LYS A 386 1.31 -48.16 -21.92
N GLU A 387 1.18 -47.35 -22.96
CA GLU A 387 1.23 -45.89 -22.97
C GLU A 387 0.79 -45.40 -24.35
N ASP A 388 0.27 -44.18 -24.46
CA ASP A 388 0.08 -43.49 -25.73
C ASP A 388 0.66 -42.07 -25.67
N PHE A 389 0.64 -41.33 -26.79
CA PHE A 389 1.17 -39.96 -26.78
C PHE A 389 0.44 -39.07 -25.76
N ALA A 390 -0.86 -39.26 -25.56
CA ALA A 390 -1.66 -38.42 -24.68
C ALA A 390 -1.39 -38.65 -23.19
N SER A 391 -1.23 -39.91 -22.76
CA SER A 391 -0.92 -40.25 -21.38
C SER A 391 0.56 -40.07 -21.05
N GLY A 392 1.46 -40.47 -21.95
CA GLY A 392 2.89 -40.31 -21.74
C GLY A 392 3.34 -38.84 -21.73
N THR A 393 2.76 -37.97 -22.55
CA THR A 393 3.05 -36.52 -22.47
C THR A 393 2.33 -35.82 -21.31
N ALA A 394 1.23 -36.37 -20.81
CA ALA A 394 0.65 -35.93 -19.53
C ALA A 394 1.61 -36.24 -18.37
N ALA A 395 2.19 -37.45 -18.36
CA ALA A 395 3.23 -37.86 -17.41
C ALA A 395 4.49 -36.98 -17.53
N ALA A 396 4.88 -36.60 -18.75
CA ALA A 396 5.98 -35.67 -19.00
C ALA A 396 5.73 -34.29 -18.35
N LEU A 397 4.55 -33.70 -18.60
CA LEU A 397 4.17 -32.40 -17.99
C LEU A 397 4.14 -32.48 -16.46
N ALA A 398 3.57 -33.55 -15.89
CA ALA A 398 3.58 -33.76 -14.44
C ALA A 398 5.00 -33.93 -13.86
N GLY A 399 5.93 -34.49 -14.64
CA GLY A 399 7.35 -34.59 -14.32
C GLY A 399 8.17 -33.32 -14.58
N GLY A 400 7.57 -32.25 -15.09
CA GLY A 400 8.25 -30.99 -15.42
C GLY A 400 8.93 -30.95 -16.79
N PHE A 401 8.66 -31.93 -17.66
CA PHE A 401 9.17 -31.97 -19.03
C PHE A 401 8.19 -31.33 -20.01
N THR A 402 8.68 -30.39 -20.82
CA THR A 402 7.89 -29.65 -21.81
C THR A 402 8.21 -30.06 -23.24
N LEU A 403 9.28 -30.83 -23.44
CA LEU A 403 9.67 -31.41 -24.72
C LEU A 403 10.19 -32.84 -24.50
N VAL A 404 9.70 -33.80 -25.29
CA VAL A 404 10.16 -35.20 -25.24
C VAL A 404 10.64 -35.72 -26.60
N CYS A 405 11.67 -36.55 -26.64
CA CYS A 405 12.11 -37.25 -27.85
C CYS A 405 11.73 -38.74 -27.80
N ALA A 406 10.78 -39.13 -28.65
CA ALA A 406 10.18 -40.46 -28.63
C ALA A 406 10.97 -41.49 -29.46
N MET A 407 11.27 -42.62 -28.83
CA MET A 407 12.07 -43.71 -29.40
C MET A 407 11.31 -44.55 -30.44
N PRO A 408 12.00 -45.13 -31.45
CA PRO A 408 11.36 -45.67 -32.65
C PRO A 408 10.94 -47.14 -32.56
N ASN A 409 11.08 -47.80 -31.42
CA ASN A 409 10.73 -49.22 -31.23
C ASN A 409 9.22 -49.43 -30.97
N THR A 410 8.40 -48.71 -31.73
CA THR A 410 6.93 -48.84 -31.80
C THR A 410 6.53 -50.05 -32.64
N LYS A 411 5.22 -50.24 -32.86
CA LYS A 411 4.67 -51.26 -33.76
C LYS A 411 3.67 -50.62 -34.74
N PRO A 412 4.02 -50.45 -36.03
CA PRO A 412 5.30 -50.76 -36.65
C PRO A 412 6.47 -49.92 -36.09
N PRO A 413 7.72 -50.42 -36.14
CA PRO A 413 8.88 -49.64 -35.75
C PRO A 413 9.09 -48.49 -36.74
N LEU A 414 9.52 -47.32 -36.25
CA LEU A 414 9.69 -46.12 -37.06
C LEU A 414 11.02 -46.20 -37.84
N CYS A 415 11.01 -46.91 -38.97
CA CYS A 415 12.20 -47.24 -39.77
C CYS A 415 12.13 -46.77 -41.24
N ASP A 416 10.98 -46.24 -41.65
CA ASP A 416 10.65 -45.80 -43.00
C ASP A 416 9.63 -44.63 -42.95
N GLU A 417 9.37 -44.02 -44.11
CA GLU A 417 8.50 -42.84 -44.23
C GLU A 417 7.03 -43.13 -43.85
N ASP A 418 6.52 -44.31 -44.18
CA ASP A 418 5.15 -44.72 -43.83
C ASP A 418 4.98 -44.82 -42.31
N ALA A 419 5.91 -45.48 -41.62
CA ALA A 419 5.90 -45.57 -40.17
C ALA A 419 6.09 -44.21 -39.49
N LEU A 420 6.92 -43.32 -40.06
CA LEU A 420 7.08 -41.94 -39.59
C LEU A 420 5.75 -41.18 -39.72
N ALA A 421 5.07 -41.24 -40.86
CA ALA A 421 3.80 -40.56 -41.09
C ALA A 421 2.71 -41.03 -40.12
N ILE A 422 2.61 -42.34 -39.86
CA ILE A 422 1.67 -42.91 -38.87
C ILE A 422 1.98 -42.37 -37.47
N CYS A 423 3.26 -42.36 -37.08
CA CYS A 423 3.67 -41.91 -35.75
C CYS A 423 3.47 -40.39 -35.58
N GLN A 424 3.78 -39.58 -36.60
CA GLN A 424 3.51 -38.14 -36.61
C GLN A 424 2.01 -37.84 -36.51
N ALA A 425 1.16 -38.61 -37.20
CA ALA A 425 -0.29 -38.45 -37.10
C ALA A 425 -0.79 -38.75 -35.68
N ALA A 426 -0.31 -39.84 -35.06
CA ALA A 426 -0.64 -40.18 -33.67
C ALA A 426 -0.14 -39.12 -32.69
N ALA A 427 1.12 -38.68 -32.83
CA ALA A 427 1.71 -37.66 -31.98
C ALA A 427 0.99 -36.31 -32.10
N LYS A 428 0.64 -35.89 -33.32
CA LYS A 428 -0.12 -34.66 -33.58
C LYS A 428 -1.52 -34.70 -32.99
N ALA A 429 -2.15 -35.87 -32.92
CA ALA A 429 -3.46 -36.03 -32.31
C ALA A 429 -3.40 -36.17 -30.77
N GLY A 430 -2.33 -36.77 -30.24
CA GLY A 430 -2.24 -37.18 -28.84
C GLY A 430 -1.38 -36.28 -27.95
N ALA A 431 -0.29 -35.72 -28.45
CA ALA A 431 0.73 -35.08 -27.62
C ALA A 431 0.21 -33.81 -26.91
N ARG A 432 0.55 -33.68 -25.62
CA ARG A 432 0.19 -32.54 -24.76
C ARG A 432 1.37 -31.61 -24.47
N CYS A 433 2.60 -32.10 -24.63
CA CYS A 433 3.81 -31.28 -24.67
C CYS A 433 4.45 -31.38 -26.05
N ASP A 434 5.39 -30.50 -26.36
CA ASP A 434 6.08 -30.56 -27.65
C ASP A 434 6.96 -31.82 -27.73
N TYR A 435 7.27 -32.27 -28.94
CA TYR A 435 7.95 -33.55 -29.14
C TYR A 435 8.84 -33.55 -30.38
N ALA A 436 9.76 -34.51 -30.40
CA ALA A 436 10.51 -34.92 -31.58
C ALA A 436 10.50 -36.46 -31.67
N LEU A 437 10.63 -37.01 -32.88
CA LEU A 437 10.63 -38.46 -33.10
C LEU A 437 12.02 -38.94 -33.52
N PHE A 438 12.46 -40.10 -33.07
CA PHE A 438 13.67 -40.75 -33.59
C PHE A 438 13.35 -41.64 -34.80
N ALA A 439 14.33 -41.82 -35.69
CA ALA A 439 14.34 -42.92 -36.65
C ALA A 439 15.06 -44.14 -36.07
N GLY A 440 14.58 -45.34 -36.38
CA GLY A 440 15.18 -46.61 -35.98
C GLY A 440 16.12 -47.17 -37.05
N ALA A 441 17.33 -47.54 -36.63
CA ALA A 441 18.22 -48.32 -37.49
C ALA A 441 17.84 -49.81 -37.46
N SER A 442 17.86 -50.43 -38.63
CA SER A 442 17.72 -51.88 -38.82
C SER A 442 18.90 -52.46 -39.59
N VAL A 443 18.98 -53.79 -39.65
CA VAL A 443 20.02 -54.51 -40.41
C VAL A 443 19.93 -54.35 -41.93
N THR A 444 18.97 -53.59 -42.47
CA THR A 444 18.81 -53.40 -43.93
C THR A 444 18.47 -51.98 -44.38
N ASN A 445 18.10 -51.06 -43.48
CA ASN A 445 17.53 -49.76 -43.86
C ASN A 445 18.53 -48.59 -43.96
N TRP A 446 19.85 -48.81 -43.95
CA TRP A 446 20.85 -47.71 -43.98
C TRP A 446 20.79 -46.81 -45.22
N GLU A 447 20.14 -47.24 -46.32
CA GLU A 447 19.90 -46.40 -47.51
C GLU A 447 18.56 -45.66 -47.42
N THR A 448 17.50 -46.35 -47.00
CA THR A 448 16.14 -45.80 -46.98
C THR A 448 15.88 -44.87 -45.80
N VAL A 449 16.50 -45.15 -44.64
CA VAL A 449 16.30 -44.35 -43.42
C VAL A 449 16.82 -42.93 -43.56
N LEU A 450 17.77 -42.69 -44.48
CA LEU A 450 18.37 -41.37 -44.73
C LEU A 450 17.35 -40.30 -45.08
N ALA A 451 16.29 -40.67 -45.80
CA ALA A 451 15.23 -39.76 -46.21
C ALA A 451 14.48 -39.15 -45.00
N LEU A 452 14.46 -39.84 -43.85
CA LEU A 452 13.81 -39.39 -42.63
C LEU A 452 14.63 -38.34 -41.88
N SER A 453 15.94 -38.22 -42.14
CA SER A 453 16.87 -37.38 -41.38
C SER A 453 16.47 -35.91 -41.19
N PRO A 454 15.76 -35.23 -42.12
CA PRO A 454 15.32 -33.85 -41.92
C PRO A 454 14.12 -33.70 -40.98
N SER A 455 13.43 -34.81 -40.67
CA SER A 455 12.15 -34.82 -39.94
C SER A 455 12.22 -35.57 -38.61
N VAL A 456 13.42 -35.98 -38.17
CA VAL A 456 13.63 -36.73 -36.93
C VAL A 456 14.71 -36.09 -36.06
N ALA A 457 14.64 -36.32 -34.75
CA ALA A 457 15.62 -35.85 -33.77
C ALA A 457 17.00 -36.51 -33.94
N GLY A 458 17.03 -37.73 -34.48
CA GLY A 458 18.22 -38.55 -34.53
C GLY A 458 17.95 -39.96 -35.07
N LEU A 459 19.02 -40.71 -35.29
CA LEU A 459 18.96 -42.14 -35.54
C LEU A 459 19.26 -42.91 -34.25
N LYS A 460 18.34 -43.77 -33.81
CA LYS A 460 18.54 -44.68 -32.68
C LYS A 460 18.98 -46.06 -33.18
N MET A 461 20.11 -46.52 -32.68
CA MET A 461 20.67 -47.85 -32.95
C MET A 461 20.59 -48.71 -31.69
N TYR A 462 20.02 -49.92 -31.81
CA TYR A 462 19.92 -50.89 -30.72
C TYR A 462 20.97 -51.99 -30.93
N LEU A 463 22.06 -51.95 -30.16
CA LEU A 463 23.27 -52.75 -30.43
C LEU A 463 23.48 -53.91 -29.46
N ASN A 464 22.60 -54.02 -28.48
CA ASN A 464 22.53 -55.13 -27.53
C ASN A 464 21.08 -55.62 -27.47
N ASN A 465 20.89 -56.83 -26.93
CA ASN A 465 19.56 -57.44 -26.79
C ASN A 465 18.65 -56.56 -25.92
N THR A 466 17.57 -56.07 -26.52
CA THR A 466 16.59 -55.16 -25.90
C THR A 466 15.17 -55.48 -26.36
N PHE A 467 14.18 -54.75 -25.83
CA PHE A 467 12.78 -54.89 -26.21
C PHE A 467 12.48 -54.24 -27.57
N GLY A 468 12.04 -55.06 -28.53
CA GLY A 468 11.60 -54.60 -29.85
C GLY A 468 12.34 -55.30 -31.00
N PRO A 469 11.94 -55.03 -32.25
CA PRO A 469 12.44 -55.75 -33.43
C PRO A 469 13.77 -55.20 -34.01
N LEU A 470 14.34 -54.15 -33.41
CA LEU A 470 15.43 -53.36 -34.01
C LEU A 470 16.84 -53.71 -33.52
N CYS A 471 16.99 -54.80 -32.76
CA CYS A 471 18.31 -55.26 -32.33
C CYS A 471 19.19 -55.58 -33.56
N MET A 472 20.40 -55.03 -33.58
CA MET A 472 21.40 -55.27 -34.62
C MET A 472 22.66 -55.86 -33.99
N ASP A 473 22.94 -57.13 -34.27
CA ASP A 473 24.11 -57.86 -33.78
C ASP A 473 25.30 -57.86 -34.76
N VAL A 474 25.10 -57.34 -35.98
CA VAL A 474 26.12 -57.32 -37.03
C VAL A 474 26.81 -55.95 -37.15
N VAL A 475 28.09 -55.88 -36.79
CA VAL A 475 28.91 -54.66 -36.83
C VAL A 475 29.00 -54.04 -38.24
N SER A 476 28.94 -54.85 -39.31
CA SER A 476 28.96 -54.33 -40.68
C SER A 476 27.73 -53.48 -41.00
N ALA A 477 26.57 -53.76 -40.40
CA ALA A 477 25.40 -52.89 -40.52
C ALA A 477 25.62 -51.58 -39.74
N TRP A 478 26.28 -51.63 -38.59
CA TRP A 478 26.60 -50.43 -37.80
C TRP A 478 27.50 -49.49 -38.60
N MET A 479 28.56 -50.02 -39.21
CA MET A 479 29.48 -49.28 -40.06
C MET A 479 28.76 -48.56 -41.20
N LYS A 480 27.81 -49.22 -41.88
CA LYS A 480 27.02 -48.62 -42.96
C LYS A 480 26.16 -47.45 -42.48
N HIS A 481 25.50 -47.58 -41.32
CA HIS A 481 24.75 -46.48 -40.72
C HIS A 481 25.65 -45.30 -40.35
N PHE A 482 26.82 -45.56 -39.75
CA PHE A 482 27.79 -44.52 -39.42
C PHE A 482 28.33 -43.79 -40.65
N GLU A 483 28.55 -44.52 -41.75
CA GLU A 483 29.01 -43.99 -43.04
C GLU A 483 27.95 -43.15 -43.74
N LYS A 484 26.70 -43.63 -43.79
CA LYS A 484 25.63 -43.05 -44.61
C LYS A 484 24.82 -41.97 -43.90
N TRP A 485 24.55 -42.11 -42.60
CA TRP A 485 23.69 -41.18 -41.87
C TRP A 485 24.29 -39.76 -41.83
N PRO A 486 23.52 -38.68 -42.02
CA PRO A 486 24.05 -37.32 -42.03
C PRO A 486 24.80 -36.97 -40.74
N LYS A 487 25.90 -36.22 -40.86
CA LYS A 487 26.76 -35.86 -39.71
C LYS A 487 26.15 -34.80 -38.80
N ASN A 488 25.25 -33.97 -39.33
CA ASN A 488 24.54 -32.91 -38.61
C ASN A 488 23.37 -33.44 -37.75
N THR A 489 22.96 -34.68 -37.95
CA THR A 489 21.88 -35.32 -37.20
C THR A 489 22.46 -36.38 -36.25
N PRO A 490 22.13 -36.36 -34.94
CA PRO A 490 22.71 -37.28 -33.96
C PRO A 490 22.49 -38.76 -34.27
N ILE A 491 23.47 -39.59 -33.89
CA ILE A 491 23.31 -41.03 -33.72
C ILE A 491 23.32 -41.34 -32.23
N CYS A 492 22.26 -41.99 -31.75
CA CYS A 492 22.10 -42.44 -30.38
C CYS A 492 22.19 -43.96 -30.33
N CYS A 493 23.04 -44.51 -29.46
CA CYS A 493 23.27 -45.96 -29.37
C CYS A 493 22.85 -46.48 -28.00
N HIS A 494 21.96 -47.47 -27.99
CA HIS A 494 21.86 -48.40 -26.87
C HIS A 494 23.06 -49.35 -26.96
N ALA A 495 24.07 -49.10 -26.13
CA ALA A 495 25.33 -49.83 -26.10
C ALA A 495 25.70 -50.17 -24.65
N GLU A 496 25.95 -51.44 -24.37
CA GLU A 496 26.29 -51.96 -23.05
C GLU A 496 27.69 -52.58 -23.02
N GLY A 497 28.45 -52.31 -21.96
CA GLY A 497 29.79 -52.84 -21.71
C GLY A 497 30.75 -52.62 -22.88
N GLN A 498 31.32 -53.71 -23.41
CA GLN A 498 32.24 -53.67 -24.55
C GLN A 498 31.64 -53.07 -25.83
N THR A 499 30.31 -53.08 -25.99
CA THR A 499 29.66 -52.45 -27.14
C THR A 499 29.86 -50.94 -27.13
N THR A 500 29.92 -50.30 -25.95
CA THR A 500 30.20 -48.86 -25.81
C THR A 500 31.58 -48.52 -26.39
N ALA A 501 32.60 -49.34 -26.09
CA ALA A 501 33.94 -49.19 -26.65
C ALA A 501 33.94 -49.32 -28.18
N ALA A 502 33.23 -50.33 -28.71
CA ALA A 502 33.14 -50.56 -30.15
C ALA A 502 32.47 -49.39 -30.89
N VAL A 503 31.42 -48.81 -30.32
CA VAL A 503 30.71 -47.66 -30.90
C VAL A 503 31.57 -46.40 -30.88
N ILE A 504 32.29 -46.14 -29.79
CA ILE A 504 33.22 -45.01 -29.69
C ILE A 504 34.34 -45.15 -30.74
N LEU A 505 34.85 -46.37 -30.94
CA LEU A 505 35.82 -46.65 -31.99
C LEU A 505 35.24 -46.36 -33.38
N LEU A 506 34.01 -46.80 -33.68
CA LEU A 506 33.35 -46.49 -34.94
C LEU A 506 33.15 -44.99 -35.13
N ALA A 507 32.69 -44.27 -34.10
CA ALA A 507 32.53 -42.82 -34.14
C ALA A 507 33.86 -42.11 -34.47
N SER A 508 34.96 -42.58 -33.88
CA SER A 508 36.31 -42.09 -34.15
C SER A 508 36.76 -42.39 -35.59
N LEU A 509 36.55 -43.62 -36.08
CA LEU A 509 36.90 -44.03 -37.45
C LEU A 509 36.18 -43.20 -38.51
N TYR A 510 34.89 -42.92 -38.30
CA TYR A 510 34.08 -42.13 -39.24
C TYR A 510 34.12 -40.61 -38.96
N LYS A 511 34.87 -40.18 -37.93
CA LYS A 511 35.01 -38.78 -37.48
C LYS A 511 33.66 -38.09 -37.37
N ARG A 512 32.81 -38.61 -36.48
CA ARG A 512 31.47 -38.07 -36.25
C ARG A 512 31.07 -38.14 -34.78
N PRO A 513 30.15 -37.27 -34.34
CA PRO A 513 29.58 -37.36 -33.01
C PRO A 513 28.76 -38.63 -32.80
N VAL A 514 28.79 -39.16 -31.58
CA VAL A 514 27.88 -40.21 -31.11
C VAL A 514 27.37 -39.92 -29.70
N HIS A 515 26.12 -40.30 -29.44
CA HIS A 515 25.50 -40.21 -28.11
C HIS A 515 25.25 -41.62 -27.56
N ILE A 516 25.81 -41.92 -26.38
CA ILE A 516 25.62 -43.22 -25.70
C ILE A 516 24.43 -43.11 -24.74
N CYS A 517 23.41 -43.92 -25.00
CA CYS A 517 22.20 -43.95 -24.17
C CYS A 517 22.45 -44.62 -22.81
N HIS A 518 21.71 -44.18 -21.78
CA HIS A 518 21.52 -44.81 -20.47
C HIS A 518 22.76 -45.54 -19.92
N VAL A 519 23.88 -44.84 -19.76
CA VAL A 519 25.12 -45.39 -19.21
C VAL A 519 24.87 -45.87 -17.77
N ALA A 520 25.26 -47.11 -17.47
CA ALA A 520 24.89 -47.78 -16.22
C ALA A 520 26.07 -48.35 -15.44
N ARG A 521 27.23 -48.51 -16.09
CA ARG A 521 28.41 -49.18 -15.51
C ARG A 521 29.60 -48.24 -15.38
N GLU A 522 30.35 -48.41 -14.28
CA GLU A 522 31.70 -47.88 -14.09
C GLU A 522 32.60 -47.98 -15.35
N GLU A 523 32.71 -49.15 -15.99
CA GLU A 523 33.56 -49.33 -17.18
C GLU A 523 33.11 -48.47 -18.38
N GLU A 524 31.80 -48.23 -18.53
CA GLU A 524 31.22 -47.42 -19.60
C GLU A 524 31.50 -45.94 -19.37
N ILE A 525 31.30 -45.43 -18.14
CA ILE A 525 31.56 -44.02 -17.86
C ILE A 525 33.05 -43.68 -17.91
N LEU A 526 33.92 -44.61 -17.47
CA LEU A 526 35.37 -44.42 -17.54
C LEU A 526 35.90 -44.41 -18.98
N ILE A 527 35.37 -45.27 -19.86
CA ILE A 527 35.80 -45.24 -21.28
C ILE A 527 35.28 -43.99 -22.00
N ILE A 528 34.07 -43.52 -21.66
CA ILE A 528 33.53 -42.26 -22.19
C ILE A 528 34.38 -41.09 -21.72
N LYS A 529 34.77 -41.06 -20.44
CA LYS A 529 35.67 -40.05 -19.88
C LYS A 529 37.00 -40.01 -20.64
N ALA A 530 37.65 -41.17 -20.78
CA ALA A 530 38.91 -41.28 -21.53
C ALA A 530 38.75 -40.84 -22.99
N ALA A 531 37.63 -41.15 -23.62
CA ALA A 531 37.35 -40.72 -24.98
C ALA A 531 37.16 -39.19 -25.10
N LYS A 532 36.45 -38.56 -24.15
CA LYS A 532 36.30 -37.10 -24.09
C LYS A 532 37.64 -36.40 -23.84
N GLU A 533 38.47 -36.92 -22.94
CA GLU A 533 39.81 -36.39 -22.65
C GLU A 533 40.73 -36.45 -23.87
N GLN A 534 40.56 -37.46 -24.74
CA GLN A 534 41.27 -37.57 -26.02
C GLN A 534 40.66 -36.71 -27.14
N GLY A 535 39.59 -35.97 -26.87
CA GLY A 535 38.94 -35.10 -27.84
C GLY A 535 38.01 -35.81 -28.84
N HIS A 536 37.61 -37.06 -28.58
CA HIS A 536 36.57 -37.71 -29.39
C HIS A 536 35.21 -37.06 -29.10
N GLU A 537 34.40 -36.88 -30.14
CA GLU A 537 33.06 -36.29 -30.05
C GLU A 537 32.03 -37.30 -29.52
N VAL A 538 32.18 -37.70 -28.26
CA VAL A 538 31.22 -38.58 -27.57
C VAL A 538 30.43 -37.79 -26.54
N THR A 539 29.12 -38.03 -26.48
CA THR A 539 28.26 -37.59 -25.38
C THR A 539 27.51 -38.76 -24.79
N CYS A 540 26.98 -38.62 -23.58
CA CYS A 540 26.20 -39.67 -22.95
C CYS A 540 25.07 -39.14 -22.06
N GLU A 541 24.10 -40.00 -21.82
CA GLU A 541 23.05 -39.79 -20.83
C GLU A 541 23.07 -40.90 -19.78
N VAL A 542 22.55 -40.58 -18.58
CA VAL A 542 22.32 -41.54 -17.50
C VAL A 542 20.86 -41.43 -17.06
N THR A 543 20.28 -42.56 -16.64
CA THR A 543 18.90 -42.58 -16.15
C THR A 543 18.82 -42.37 -14.64
N PRO A 544 17.68 -41.86 -14.14
CA PRO A 544 17.45 -41.79 -12.70
C PRO A 544 17.55 -43.17 -12.02
N HIS A 545 17.07 -44.24 -12.64
CA HIS A 545 17.11 -45.57 -12.00
C HIS A 545 18.54 -46.10 -11.84
N HIS A 546 19.49 -45.78 -12.72
CA HIS A 546 20.90 -46.14 -12.51
C HIS A 546 21.61 -45.26 -11.47
N LEU A 547 21.11 -44.04 -11.22
CA LEU A 547 21.62 -43.16 -10.15
C LEU A 547 21.03 -43.45 -8.77
N PHE A 548 19.85 -44.06 -8.71
CA PHE A 548 19.05 -44.15 -7.48
C PHE A 548 18.67 -45.58 -7.07
N LEU A 549 18.80 -46.57 -7.96
CA LEU A 549 18.57 -47.98 -7.66
C LEU A 549 19.83 -48.81 -7.97
N THR A 550 19.97 -49.92 -7.26
CA THR A 550 21.07 -50.89 -7.41
C THR A 550 20.55 -52.31 -7.34
N THR A 551 21.44 -53.30 -7.42
CA THR A 551 21.09 -54.71 -7.15
C THR A 551 20.52 -54.94 -5.75
N GLU A 552 20.76 -54.04 -4.78
CA GLU A 552 20.21 -54.14 -3.42
C GLU A 552 18.71 -53.87 -3.36
N ASP A 553 18.14 -53.21 -4.37
CA ASP A 553 16.70 -52.93 -4.45
C ASP A 553 15.90 -54.11 -5.04
N ILE A 554 16.57 -55.06 -5.70
CA ILE A 554 15.93 -56.21 -6.37
C ILE A 554 15.11 -57.07 -5.40
N PRO A 555 15.58 -57.42 -4.19
CA PRO A 555 14.77 -58.19 -3.25
C PRO A 555 13.46 -57.51 -2.86
N LYS A 556 13.44 -56.17 -2.82
CA LYS A 556 12.25 -55.38 -2.51
C LYS A 556 11.29 -55.28 -3.71
N LEU A 557 11.83 -55.12 -4.92
CA LEU A 557 11.05 -55.00 -6.15
C LEU A 557 10.53 -56.35 -6.67
N GLY A 558 11.28 -57.43 -6.46
CA GLY A 558 11.10 -58.72 -7.13
C GLY A 558 11.80 -58.77 -8.48
N GLU A 559 12.37 -59.93 -8.84
CA GLU A 559 13.19 -60.11 -10.04
C GLU A 559 12.46 -59.73 -11.35
N SER A 560 11.18 -60.04 -11.42
CA SER A 560 10.33 -59.76 -12.58
C SER A 560 10.12 -58.27 -12.82
N LEU A 561 9.78 -57.53 -11.76
CA LEU A 561 9.60 -56.07 -11.83
C LEU A 561 10.93 -55.38 -12.12
N ALA A 562 12.02 -55.83 -11.49
CA ALA A 562 13.37 -55.29 -11.66
C ALA A 562 13.99 -55.51 -13.06
N SER A 563 13.31 -56.23 -13.97
CA SER A 563 13.75 -56.40 -15.36
C SER A 563 13.89 -55.03 -16.07
N VAL A 564 15.12 -54.63 -16.40
CA VAL A 564 15.45 -53.37 -17.11
C VAL A 564 16.73 -53.56 -17.93
N LYS A 565 16.91 -52.76 -18.98
CA LYS A 565 18.09 -52.78 -19.86
C LYS A 565 18.59 -51.36 -20.09
N PRO A 566 19.81 -51.00 -19.66
CA PRO A 566 20.78 -51.84 -18.94
C PRO A 566 20.28 -52.28 -17.55
N PRO A 567 20.67 -53.47 -17.05
CA PRO A 567 20.21 -53.98 -15.77
C PRO A 567 20.67 -53.10 -14.60
N LEU A 568 19.97 -53.20 -13.47
CA LEU A 568 20.44 -52.59 -12.21
C LEU A 568 21.79 -53.21 -11.82
N MET A 569 22.74 -52.35 -11.47
CA MET A 569 24.12 -52.73 -11.19
C MET A 569 24.44 -52.66 -9.70
N ALA A 570 25.54 -53.30 -9.28
CA ALA A 570 26.02 -53.23 -7.90
C ALA A 570 26.32 -51.78 -7.48
N PRO A 571 26.21 -51.43 -6.17
CA PRO A 571 26.41 -50.07 -5.67
C PRO A 571 27.69 -49.37 -6.14
N ARG A 572 28.78 -50.10 -6.35
CA ARG A 572 30.03 -49.55 -6.91
C ARG A 572 29.86 -48.84 -8.26
N HIS A 573 28.98 -49.35 -9.13
CA HIS A 573 28.76 -48.75 -10.44
C HIS A 573 27.93 -47.47 -10.31
N GLN A 574 26.91 -47.47 -9.46
CA GLN A 574 26.14 -46.26 -9.15
C GLN A 574 27.06 -45.17 -8.56
N GLN A 575 27.94 -45.53 -7.62
CA GLN A 575 28.90 -44.58 -7.06
C GLN A 575 29.81 -44.00 -8.14
N ALA A 576 30.33 -44.84 -9.06
CA ALA A 576 31.15 -44.36 -10.17
C ALA A 576 30.43 -43.37 -11.10
N LEU A 577 29.11 -43.51 -11.28
CA LEU A 577 28.31 -42.53 -12.04
C LEU A 577 28.21 -41.19 -11.29
N TRP A 578 28.00 -41.22 -9.97
CA TRP A 578 27.98 -40.01 -9.15
C TRP A 578 29.34 -39.33 -9.07
N ASP A 579 30.42 -40.09 -8.97
CA ASP A 579 31.80 -39.58 -8.91
C ASP A 579 32.24 -38.94 -10.24
N ASN A 580 31.60 -39.30 -11.36
CA ASN A 580 31.90 -38.79 -12.70
C ASN A 580 30.70 -38.02 -13.28
N LEU A 581 29.95 -37.31 -12.44
CA LEU A 581 28.79 -36.51 -12.86
C LEU A 581 29.18 -35.43 -13.87
N ASP A 582 30.41 -34.91 -13.83
CA ASP A 582 30.97 -33.96 -14.79
C ASP A 582 31.13 -34.53 -16.21
N VAL A 583 31.23 -35.86 -16.33
CA VAL A 583 31.32 -36.59 -17.61
C VAL A 583 29.93 -36.78 -18.22
N ILE A 584 28.87 -36.83 -17.42
CA ILE A 584 27.50 -37.08 -17.90
C ILE A 584 26.95 -35.83 -18.59
N ASP A 585 26.44 -35.94 -19.81
CA ASP A 585 25.89 -34.77 -20.52
C ASP A 585 24.40 -34.57 -20.26
N CYS A 586 23.63 -35.65 -20.22
CA CYS A 586 22.17 -35.60 -20.09
C CYS A 586 21.67 -36.51 -18.97
N ILE A 587 20.53 -36.12 -18.38
CA ILE A 587 19.69 -37.02 -17.61
C ILE A 587 18.43 -37.25 -18.43
N ALA A 588 18.18 -38.50 -18.81
CA ALA A 588 17.03 -38.91 -19.59
C ALA A 588 16.35 -40.09 -18.90
N THR A 589 15.02 -40.14 -18.91
CA THR A 589 14.32 -41.13 -18.07
C THR A 589 14.47 -42.56 -18.55
N ASP A 590 14.68 -42.75 -19.85
CA ASP A 590 14.40 -44.02 -20.53
C ASP A 590 13.01 -44.51 -20.12
N HIS A 591 12.01 -43.61 -20.18
CA HIS A 591 10.65 -43.94 -19.76
C HIS A 591 10.12 -45.05 -20.64
N ALA A 592 10.12 -46.26 -20.10
CA ALA A 592 9.84 -47.51 -20.79
C ALA A 592 8.63 -48.20 -20.11
N PRO A 593 7.41 -47.64 -20.29
CA PRO A 593 6.21 -48.10 -19.62
C PRO A 593 5.78 -49.49 -20.12
N HIS A 594 5.42 -50.33 -19.17
CA HIS A 594 4.83 -51.65 -19.33
C HIS A 594 3.81 -51.81 -18.21
N THR A 595 2.68 -52.47 -18.49
CA THR A 595 1.65 -52.63 -17.45
C THR A 595 2.17 -53.55 -16.35
N LEU A 596 1.66 -53.38 -15.14
CA LEU A 596 2.03 -54.24 -14.01
C LEU A 596 1.80 -55.74 -14.33
N ALA A 597 0.74 -56.05 -15.08
CA ALA A 597 0.43 -57.40 -15.54
C ALA A 597 1.54 -57.99 -16.44
N GLU A 598 2.07 -57.20 -17.37
CA GLU A 598 3.16 -57.66 -18.25
C GLU A 598 4.47 -57.84 -17.48
N LYS A 599 4.73 -56.97 -16.49
CA LYS A 599 5.93 -57.03 -15.65
C LYS A 599 5.89 -58.14 -14.60
N SER A 600 4.70 -58.63 -14.26
CA SER A 600 4.52 -59.71 -13.26
C SER A 600 4.51 -61.11 -13.89
N ASN A 601 4.49 -61.20 -15.23
CA ASN A 601 4.55 -62.47 -15.94
C ASN A 601 5.99 -63.00 -15.98
N GLY A 602 6.18 -64.33 -16.00
CA GLY A 602 7.50 -64.99 -16.01
C GLY A 602 8.42 -64.66 -17.20
N ASN A 603 7.99 -63.83 -18.15
CA ASN A 603 8.79 -63.25 -19.22
C ASN A 603 8.62 -61.73 -19.25
N ALA A 604 9.03 -61.07 -18.16
CA ALA A 604 8.81 -59.64 -17.95
C ALA A 604 9.64 -58.77 -18.91
N PRO A 605 9.00 -57.87 -19.69
CA PRO A 605 9.72 -56.99 -20.59
C PRO A 605 10.59 -55.99 -19.79
N PRO A 606 11.80 -55.67 -20.29
CA PRO A 606 12.68 -54.74 -19.61
C PRO A 606 12.17 -53.30 -19.75
N GLY A 607 12.23 -52.54 -18.66
CA GLY A 607 11.89 -51.11 -18.67
C GLY A 607 11.16 -50.64 -17.43
N PHE A 608 11.33 -49.35 -17.12
CA PHE A 608 10.67 -48.65 -16.03
C PHE A 608 9.96 -47.38 -16.52
N PRO A 609 8.77 -47.06 -16.01
CA PRO A 609 8.22 -45.71 -16.18
C PRO A 609 9.01 -44.71 -15.30
N GLY A 610 9.52 -43.63 -15.90
CA GLY A 610 10.38 -42.65 -15.20
C GLY A 610 9.94 -41.17 -15.20
N LEU A 611 9.13 -40.72 -16.17
CA LEU A 611 8.79 -39.29 -16.39
C LEU A 611 8.32 -38.56 -15.12
N GLU A 612 7.32 -39.09 -14.42
CA GLU A 612 6.73 -38.44 -13.24
C GLU A 612 7.66 -38.41 -12.01
N THR A 613 8.71 -39.24 -12.01
CA THR A 613 9.59 -39.43 -10.84
C THR A 613 10.98 -38.83 -10.99
N SER A 614 11.42 -38.54 -12.22
CA SER A 614 12.79 -38.09 -12.49
C SER A 614 13.16 -36.79 -11.79
N LEU A 615 12.41 -35.72 -12.06
CA LEU A 615 12.71 -34.41 -11.47
C LEU A 615 12.61 -34.41 -9.94
N PRO A 616 11.59 -35.00 -9.28
CA PRO A 616 11.57 -35.13 -7.82
C PRO A 616 12.79 -35.83 -7.23
N LEU A 617 13.27 -36.92 -7.85
CA LEU A 617 14.49 -37.62 -7.41
C LEU A 617 15.73 -36.72 -7.55
N MET A 618 15.84 -36.01 -8.67
CA MET A 618 16.97 -35.11 -8.91
C MET A 618 16.95 -33.89 -7.99
N LEU A 619 15.79 -33.30 -7.72
CA LEU A 619 15.63 -32.20 -6.75
C LEU A 619 15.99 -32.65 -5.33
N THR A 620 15.66 -33.89 -4.96
CA THR A 620 16.09 -34.48 -3.69
C THR A 620 17.62 -34.54 -3.62
N ALA A 621 18.29 -34.98 -4.70
CA ALA A 621 19.74 -34.99 -4.75
C ALA A 621 20.38 -33.59 -4.74
N VAL A 622 19.69 -32.57 -5.29
CA VAL A 622 20.13 -31.16 -5.17
C VAL A 622 20.05 -30.71 -3.71
N HIS A 623 18.94 -31.04 -3.02
CA HIS A 623 18.77 -30.73 -1.61
C HIS A 623 19.82 -31.42 -0.72
N GLU A 624 20.16 -32.68 -1.03
CA GLU A 624 21.23 -33.44 -0.36
C GLU A 624 22.65 -32.94 -0.70
N GLY A 625 22.80 -31.94 -1.58
CA GLY A 625 24.08 -31.40 -1.98
C GLY A 625 24.91 -32.31 -2.90
N ARG A 626 24.29 -33.34 -3.51
CA ARG A 626 24.97 -34.29 -4.42
C ARG A 626 25.21 -33.71 -5.80
N LEU A 627 24.39 -32.74 -6.21
CA LEU A 627 24.57 -31.94 -7.42
C LEU A 627 24.01 -30.53 -7.23
N THR A 628 24.38 -29.59 -8.09
CA THR A 628 23.84 -28.23 -8.05
C THR A 628 22.62 -28.08 -8.97
N MET A 629 21.77 -27.09 -8.70
CA MET A 629 20.65 -26.74 -9.58
C MET A 629 21.13 -26.34 -10.99
N GLU A 630 22.28 -25.65 -11.10
CA GLU A 630 22.87 -25.28 -12.38
C GLU A 630 23.28 -26.53 -13.19
N THR A 631 23.91 -27.50 -12.54
CA THR A 631 24.26 -28.79 -13.15
C THR A 631 23.02 -29.53 -13.63
N LEU A 632 21.94 -29.53 -12.83
CA LEU A 632 20.67 -30.16 -13.20
C LEU A 632 20.06 -29.52 -14.46
N ILE A 633 19.96 -28.19 -14.49
CA ILE A 633 19.46 -27.44 -15.66
C ILE A 633 20.35 -27.70 -16.88
N LYS A 634 21.68 -27.74 -16.69
CA LYS A 634 22.61 -28.06 -17.77
C LYS A 634 22.30 -29.43 -18.38
N MET A 635 22.07 -30.45 -17.56
CA MET A 635 21.83 -31.84 -17.98
C MET A 635 20.43 -32.11 -18.51
N MET A 636 19.40 -31.41 -18.03
CA MET A 636 18.00 -31.64 -18.42
C MET A 636 17.44 -30.57 -19.36
N TYR A 637 18.23 -29.55 -19.72
CA TYR A 637 17.80 -28.50 -20.66
C TYR A 637 18.89 -28.11 -21.66
N HIS A 638 20.00 -27.53 -21.21
CA HIS A 638 20.99 -26.93 -22.13
C HIS A 638 21.72 -27.97 -23.00
N ASN A 639 22.18 -29.07 -22.41
CA ASN A 639 22.85 -30.14 -23.14
C ASN A 639 21.91 -30.89 -24.09
N PRO A 640 20.70 -31.34 -23.66
CA PRO A 640 19.70 -31.88 -24.58
C PRO A 640 19.45 -30.98 -25.80
N LYS A 641 19.22 -29.69 -25.55
CA LYS A 641 18.99 -28.71 -26.61
C LYS A 641 20.15 -28.62 -27.61
N ARG A 642 21.39 -28.58 -27.10
CA ARG A 642 22.61 -28.48 -27.92
C ARG A 642 22.92 -29.76 -28.67
N ILE A 643 22.80 -30.93 -28.04
CA ILE A 643 23.17 -32.23 -28.62
C ILE A 643 22.20 -32.59 -29.74
N PHE A 644 20.91 -32.32 -29.55
CA PHE A 644 19.84 -32.70 -30.47
C PHE A 644 19.35 -31.56 -31.37
N ASN A 645 20.03 -30.40 -31.35
CA ASN A 645 19.67 -29.21 -32.14
C ASN A 645 18.19 -28.80 -31.97
N LEU A 646 17.67 -28.87 -30.75
CA LEU A 646 16.26 -28.59 -30.46
C LEU A 646 16.01 -27.07 -30.34
N PRO A 647 14.87 -26.56 -30.84
CA PRO A 647 14.56 -25.14 -30.73
C PRO A 647 14.21 -24.71 -29.30
N PRO A 648 14.34 -23.42 -28.95
CA PRO A 648 13.72 -22.89 -27.73
C PRO A 648 12.19 -22.98 -27.83
N GLN A 649 11.53 -23.25 -26.70
CA GLN A 649 10.08 -23.07 -26.57
C GLN A 649 9.81 -21.67 -26.02
N PRO A 650 9.15 -20.76 -26.76
CA PRO A 650 8.82 -19.43 -26.27
C PRO A 650 7.88 -19.52 -25.07
N ASP A 651 7.94 -18.54 -24.15
CA ASP A 651 7.06 -18.42 -22.98
C ASP A 651 6.81 -19.72 -22.21
N THR A 652 7.85 -20.55 -22.09
CA THR A 652 7.79 -21.89 -21.50
C THR A 652 8.66 -21.96 -20.26
N TYR A 653 8.10 -22.45 -19.16
CA TYR A 653 8.80 -22.59 -17.88
C TYR A 653 8.06 -23.56 -16.95
N ILE A 654 8.77 -24.05 -15.95
CA ILE A 654 8.19 -24.84 -14.85
C ILE A 654 8.42 -24.12 -13.53
N GLU A 655 7.51 -24.33 -12.59
CA GLU A 655 7.59 -23.88 -11.21
C GLU A 655 7.62 -25.10 -10.30
N VAL A 656 8.67 -25.19 -9.49
CA VAL A 656 8.89 -26.29 -8.56
C VAL A 656 8.99 -25.76 -7.14
N ASP A 657 8.34 -26.46 -6.22
CA ASP A 657 8.43 -26.24 -4.79
C ASP A 657 9.57 -27.08 -4.23
N LEU A 658 10.65 -26.43 -3.77
CA LEU A 658 11.85 -27.12 -3.29
C LEU A 658 11.70 -27.73 -1.88
N ASN A 659 10.69 -27.31 -1.13
CA ASN A 659 10.56 -27.67 0.28
C ASN A 659 9.45 -28.70 0.54
N GLU A 660 8.60 -28.96 -0.44
CA GLU A 660 7.58 -30.00 -0.32
C GLU A 660 8.23 -31.40 -0.23
N GLU A 661 8.02 -32.05 0.91
CA GLU A 661 8.38 -33.46 1.13
C GLU A 661 7.16 -34.34 0.91
N TRP A 662 7.32 -35.36 0.06
CA TRP A 662 6.27 -36.32 -0.24
C TRP A 662 6.83 -37.70 -0.53
N THR A 663 5.97 -38.70 -0.57
CA THR A 663 6.36 -40.08 -0.84
C THR A 663 5.83 -40.49 -2.21
N ILE A 664 6.70 -41.03 -3.06
CA ILE A 664 6.32 -41.50 -4.39
C ILE A 664 5.24 -42.59 -4.24
N PRO A 665 4.03 -42.41 -4.83
CA PRO A 665 2.94 -43.35 -4.71
C PRO A 665 3.24 -44.65 -5.46
N GLU A 666 2.54 -45.72 -5.12
CA GLU A 666 2.66 -46.99 -5.85
C GLU A 666 2.25 -46.86 -7.31
N GLN A 667 1.23 -46.03 -7.60
CA GLN A 667 0.67 -45.82 -8.92
C GLN A 667 0.73 -44.33 -9.27
N PRO A 668 1.63 -43.92 -10.17
CA PRO A 668 1.65 -42.55 -10.69
C PRO A 668 0.33 -42.21 -11.41
N PRO A 669 -0.14 -40.95 -11.33
CA PRO A 669 -1.45 -40.56 -11.82
C PRO A 669 -1.62 -40.61 -13.35
N TYR A 670 -0.55 -40.42 -14.13
CA TYR A 670 -0.66 -40.26 -15.60
C TYR A 670 -0.18 -41.44 -16.42
N SER A 671 0.97 -42.02 -16.09
CA SER A 671 1.49 -43.15 -16.87
C SER A 671 0.55 -44.36 -16.81
N LYS A 672 0.20 -44.93 -17.97
CA LYS A 672 -0.62 -46.16 -18.06
C LYS A 672 0.11 -47.40 -17.58
N ALA A 673 1.41 -47.33 -17.29
CA ALA A 673 2.11 -48.40 -16.60
C ALA A 673 1.42 -48.73 -15.26
N GLN A 674 0.93 -47.72 -14.55
CA GLN A 674 0.26 -47.85 -13.24
C GLN A 674 1.12 -48.55 -12.17
N TRP A 675 2.43 -48.36 -12.24
CA TRP A 675 3.39 -48.75 -11.20
C TRP A 675 4.67 -47.92 -11.35
N THR A 676 5.55 -47.90 -10.33
CA THR A 676 6.89 -47.29 -10.41
C THR A 676 7.89 -48.05 -9.55
N PRO A 677 9.17 -48.21 -9.98
CA PRO A 677 10.19 -48.85 -9.15
C PRO A 677 10.60 -47.99 -7.94
N PHE A 678 10.15 -46.74 -7.86
CA PHE A 678 10.48 -45.82 -6.77
C PHE A 678 9.38 -45.73 -5.69
N ALA A 679 8.36 -46.58 -5.76
CA ALA A 679 7.24 -46.58 -4.82
C ALA A 679 7.71 -46.62 -3.35
N GLY A 680 7.14 -45.73 -2.52
CA GLY A 680 7.47 -45.61 -1.10
C GLY A 680 8.77 -44.85 -0.79
N ARG A 681 9.48 -44.34 -1.80
CA ARG A 681 10.65 -43.47 -1.59
C ARG A 681 10.20 -42.07 -1.22
N LYS A 682 10.78 -41.52 -0.15
CA LYS A 682 10.60 -40.11 0.22
C LYS A 682 11.44 -39.24 -0.71
N VAL A 683 10.84 -38.18 -1.20
CA VAL A 683 11.47 -37.18 -2.08
C VAL A 683 11.14 -35.79 -1.58
N ARG A 684 12.01 -34.84 -1.91
CA ARG A 684 11.84 -33.43 -1.62
C ARG A 684 11.99 -32.63 -2.91
N GLY A 685 10.97 -31.82 -3.21
CA GLY A 685 10.82 -31.20 -4.51
C GLY A 685 9.55 -31.68 -5.21
N GLN A 686 8.65 -30.77 -5.56
CA GLN A 686 7.44 -31.10 -6.30
C GLN A 686 7.17 -30.11 -7.44
N VAL A 687 6.79 -30.61 -8.61
CA VAL A 687 6.30 -29.78 -9.72
C VAL A 687 4.95 -29.20 -9.34
N ARG A 688 4.84 -27.87 -9.35
CA ARG A 688 3.62 -27.14 -8.99
C ARG A 688 2.89 -26.64 -10.22
N ARG A 689 3.63 -26.07 -11.17
CA ARG A 689 3.05 -25.53 -12.40
C ARG A 689 3.97 -25.72 -13.59
N VAL A 690 3.39 -26.00 -14.75
CA VAL A 690 4.08 -26.01 -16.04
C VAL A 690 3.34 -25.11 -17.00
N VAL A 691 4.07 -24.20 -17.64
CA VAL A 691 3.57 -23.32 -18.70
C VAL A 691 4.30 -23.69 -19.98
N VAL A 692 3.56 -23.97 -21.04
CA VAL A 692 4.08 -24.30 -22.37
C VAL A 692 3.51 -23.30 -23.37
N ARG A 693 4.40 -22.55 -24.06
CA ARG A 693 4.04 -21.56 -25.07
C ARG A 693 2.98 -20.56 -24.60
N GLY A 694 3.11 -20.08 -23.37
CA GLY A 694 2.19 -19.12 -22.75
C GLY A 694 0.94 -19.72 -22.10
N GLU A 695 0.61 -20.99 -22.37
CA GLU A 695 -0.55 -21.68 -21.81
C GLU A 695 -0.20 -22.50 -20.58
N VAL A 696 -1.06 -22.46 -19.56
CA VAL A 696 -0.86 -23.26 -18.34
C VAL A 696 -1.20 -24.72 -18.65
N ALA A 697 -0.18 -25.57 -18.73
CA ALA A 697 -0.30 -26.97 -19.14
C ALA A 697 -0.55 -27.93 -17.97
N PHE A 698 -0.01 -27.62 -16.79
CA PHE A 698 -0.17 -28.42 -15.57
C PHE A 698 -0.20 -27.53 -14.34
N VAL A 699 -1.08 -27.83 -13.38
CA VAL A 699 -1.10 -27.21 -12.03
C VAL A 699 -1.48 -28.27 -11.00
N ASP A 700 -0.69 -28.41 -9.93
CA ASP A 700 -1.00 -29.15 -8.70
C ASP A 700 -1.66 -30.52 -8.94
N GLY A 701 -1.04 -31.34 -9.80
CA GLY A 701 -1.49 -32.69 -10.07
C GLY A 701 -2.52 -32.81 -11.18
N GLN A 702 -2.92 -31.72 -11.85
CA GLN A 702 -3.86 -31.72 -12.96
C GLN A 702 -3.22 -31.19 -14.27
N VAL A 703 -3.32 -31.96 -15.36
CA VAL A 703 -2.99 -31.52 -16.72
C VAL A 703 -4.21 -30.80 -17.33
N LEU A 704 -3.98 -29.60 -17.86
CA LEU A 704 -5.04 -28.69 -18.32
C LEU A 704 -5.11 -28.56 -19.85
N VAL A 705 -4.01 -28.84 -20.56
CA VAL A 705 -3.98 -28.81 -22.03
C VAL A 705 -4.54 -30.11 -22.63
N PRO A 706 -5.33 -30.04 -23.71
CA PRO A 706 -5.91 -31.22 -24.36
C PRO A 706 -4.86 -32.03 -25.15
N PRO A 707 -5.14 -33.31 -25.47
CA PRO A 707 -4.38 -34.05 -26.47
C PRO A 707 -4.33 -33.29 -27.80
N GLY A 708 -3.17 -33.29 -28.46
CA GLY A 708 -2.92 -32.58 -29.71
C GLY A 708 -2.50 -31.12 -29.54
N PHE A 709 -2.34 -30.63 -28.30
CA PHE A 709 -1.74 -29.32 -28.03
C PHE A 709 -0.25 -29.27 -28.40
N GLY A 710 0.48 -30.36 -28.18
CA GLY A 710 1.91 -30.49 -28.42
C GLY A 710 2.29 -30.43 -29.90
N GLN A 711 3.45 -29.86 -30.18
CA GLN A 711 3.94 -29.63 -31.55
C GLN A 711 5.21 -30.41 -31.85
N ASP A 712 5.35 -30.86 -33.11
CA ASP A 712 6.59 -31.43 -33.65
C ASP A 712 7.61 -30.30 -33.86
N VAL A 713 8.65 -30.29 -33.04
CA VAL A 713 9.64 -29.20 -33.03
C VAL A 713 10.60 -29.25 -34.22
N ILE A 714 10.77 -30.42 -34.85
CA ILE A 714 11.65 -30.57 -36.02
C ILE A 714 10.93 -30.05 -37.27
N ALA A 715 9.65 -30.39 -37.42
CA ALA A 715 8.83 -29.91 -38.53
C ALA A 715 8.66 -28.37 -38.54
N GLN A 716 8.59 -27.74 -37.35
CA GLN A 716 8.51 -26.28 -37.23
C GLN A 716 9.79 -25.56 -37.62
N SER A 717 10.94 -26.09 -37.19
CA SER A 717 12.24 -25.49 -37.53
C SER A 717 12.48 -25.47 -39.04
N ALA A 718 12.07 -26.53 -39.76
CA ALA A 718 12.14 -26.57 -41.22
C ALA A 718 11.24 -25.51 -41.89
N ALA A 719 10.02 -25.31 -41.38
CA ALA A 719 9.07 -24.32 -41.92
C ALA A 719 9.49 -22.86 -41.64
N GLU A 720 10.17 -22.58 -40.52
CA GLU A 720 10.71 -21.24 -40.21
C GLU A 720 11.95 -20.90 -41.05
N LEU A 721 12.79 -21.90 -41.37
CA LEU A 721 13.92 -21.77 -42.29
C LEU A 721 13.48 -21.50 -43.74
N GLU A 722 12.34 -22.07 -44.20
CA GLU A 722 11.77 -21.76 -45.53
C GLU A 722 11.07 -20.39 -45.59
N ARG A 723 10.57 -19.88 -44.45
CA ARG A 723 9.93 -18.54 -44.37
C ARG A 723 10.92 -17.39 -44.27
N THR A 724 12.22 -17.66 -44.19
CA THR A 724 13.25 -16.62 -44.25
C THR A 724 13.70 -16.43 -45.70
N PRO A 725 13.33 -15.34 -46.40
CA PRO A 725 13.93 -15.07 -47.71
C PRO A 725 15.42 -14.83 -47.51
N SER A 726 16.24 -15.52 -48.30
CA SER A 726 17.68 -15.35 -48.36
C SER A 726 18.05 -13.87 -48.46
N LEU A 727 18.71 -13.33 -47.44
CA LEU A 727 19.33 -11.99 -47.43
C LEU A 727 20.57 -11.90 -48.34
N LEU A 728 20.53 -12.58 -49.49
CA LEU A 728 21.59 -12.59 -50.51
C LEU A 728 21.12 -12.12 -51.89
N ASN A 729 19.87 -11.65 -52.05
CA ASN A 729 19.33 -11.19 -53.34
C ASN A 729 18.68 -9.79 -53.32
N LEU A 730 19.19 -8.86 -52.51
CA LEU A 730 18.80 -7.43 -52.53
C LEU A 730 19.94 -6.51 -52.96
N ALA A 731 20.72 -6.94 -53.95
CA ALA A 731 21.66 -6.10 -54.68
C ALA A 731 21.41 -6.21 -56.18
N GLN A 732 20.19 -5.89 -56.63
CA GLN A 732 19.88 -5.51 -58.02
C GLN A 732 18.38 -5.19 -58.12
N THR A 733 18.01 -3.93 -57.90
CA THR A 733 16.99 -3.20 -58.67
C THR A 733 16.82 -1.81 -58.08
N THR A 734 16.96 -0.84 -58.97
CA THR A 734 16.97 0.61 -58.79
C THR A 734 15.58 1.17 -58.46
N PRO A 735 15.46 2.12 -57.51
CA PRO A 735 14.38 3.10 -57.52
C PRO A 735 14.84 4.39 -58.21
N GLU A 736 14.01 4.86 -59.13
CA GLU A 736 14.16 6.13 -59.86
C GLU A 736 14.30 7.34 -58.92
N LYS A 737 15.14 8.30 -59.31
CA LYS A 737 15.19 9.66 -58.75
C LYS A 737 14.00 10.49 -59.25
N PRO A 738 13.63 11.55 -58.52
CA PRO A 738 14.05 12.85 -59.05
C PRO A 738 14.66 13.80 -58.00
N SER A 739 15.68 14.54 -58.45
CA SER A 739 16.01 15.94 -58.10
C SER A 739 16.33 16.23 -56.62
N SER A 740 17.55 16.57 -56.20
CA SER A 740 18.21 17.84 -56.53
C SER A 740 19.57 17.98 -55.80
N THR A 741 20.50 18.67 -56.47
CA THR A 741 21.66 19.44 -55.95
C THR A 741 22.77 18.78 -55.12
N LEU A 742 23.87 18.58 -55.86
CA LEU A 742 25.30 18.60 -55.53
C LEU A 742 25.71 19.52 -54.36
N THR A 743 26.59 19.04 -53.48
CA THR A 743 28.02 19.43 -53.47
C THR A 743 28.83 18.62 -52.44
N ASP A 744 29.85 17.94 -52.99
CA ASP A 744 31.18 17.54 -52.50
C ASP A 744 31.52 17.22 -51.03
N ALA A 745 32.24 16.09 -50.93
CA ALA A 745 32.85 15.35 -49.83
C ALA A 745 34.14 16.06 -49.27
N PRO A 746 35.08 15.44 -48.49
CA PRO A 746 35.18 14.03 -48.04
C PRO A 746 35.83 13.72 -46.65
N TYR A 747 35.89 12.40 -46.36
CA TYR A 747 36.97 11.67 -45.63
C TYR A 747 36.95 11.75 -44.07
N LYS A 748 37.22 10.71 -43.25
CA LYS A 748 37.97 9.44 -43.43
C LYS A 748 37.78 8.48 -42.22
N GLN A 749 37.61 7.19 -42.54
CA GLN A 749 38.13 5.96 -41.89
C GLN A 749 37.93 5.65 -40.40
N ALA A 750 37.35 4.46 -40.16
CA ALA A 750 38.02 3.41 -39.37
C ALA A 750 37.63 2.01 -39.88
N LEU A 751 38.63 1.19 -40.22
CA LEU A 751 38.53 -0.23 -40.53
C LEU A 751 39.67 -0.94 -39.78
N ASN A 752 39.33 -2.11 -39.23
CA ASN A 752 40.13 -3.32 -39.09
C ASN A 752 40.83 -3.71 -37.76
N ARG A 753 40.34 -4.88 -37.28
CA ARG A 753 41.04 -6.11 -36.82
C ARG A 753 41.22 -6.37 -35.29
N THR A 754 40.44 -7.35 -34.80
CA THR A 754 40.77 -8.63 -34.08
C THR A 754 42.17 -8.86 -33.46
N PRO A 755 42.40 -9.88 -32.57
CA PRO A 755 41.52 -10.59 -31.59
C PRO A 755 42.19 -10.99 -30.22
N LEU A 756 41.37 -11.54 -29.29
CA LEU A 756 41.64 -12.48 -28.16
C LEU A 756 42.36 -12.03 -26.86
N HIS A 757 41.62 -11.95 -25.73
CA HIS A 757 41.70 -12.88 -24.57
C HIS A 757 40.71 -12.51 -23.43
N ARG A 758 40.25 -13.54 -22.70
CA ARG A 758 39.37 -13.49 -21.50
C ARG A 758 39.97 -12.68 -20.34
N THR A 759 39.15 -11.93 -19.60
CA THR A 759 38.86 -12.12 -18.14
C THR A 759 37.84 -11.10 -17.59
N SER A 760 36.88 -11.63 -16.81
CA SER A 760 36.12 -11.05 -15.68
C SER A 760 36.03 -9.53 -15.46
N SER A 761 34.80 -8.98 -15.46
CA SER A 761 34.17 -8.32 -14.29
C SER A 761 32.99 -7.44 -14.74
N VAL A 762 31.76 -7.89 -14.56
CA VAL A 762 30.55 -7.06 -14.73
C VAL A 762 30.24 -6.42 -13.38
N LYS A 763 30.88 -5.29 -13.08
CA LYS A 763 30.54 -4.44 -11.91
C LYS A 763 30.68 -2.93 -12.13
N SER A 764 30.97 -2.45 -13.36
CA SER A 764 31.26 -1.02 -13.57
C SER A 764 30.22 -0.21 -14.37
N LEU A 765 29.20 -0.83 -14.98
CA LEU A 765 28.27 -0.08 -15.86
C LEU A 765 27.23 0.77 -15.10
N ALA A 766 26.89 0.40 -13.86
CA ALA A 766 25.91 1.13 -13.05
C ALA A 766 26.46 2.47 -12.52
N THR A 767 27.78 2.58 -12.35
CA THR A 767 28.45 3.78 -11.82
C THR A 767 28.60 4.87 -12.87
N GLU A 768 28.69 4.51 -14.16
CA GLU A 768 28.79 5.48 -15.27
C GLU A 768 27.47 6.20 -15.57
N ILE A 769 26.33 5.53 -15.36
CA ILE A 769 25.00 6.14 -15.51
C ILE A 769 24.73 7.12 -14.36
N TYR A 770 25.13 6.78 -13.14
CA TYR A 770 24.99 7.63 -11.96
C TYR A 770 25.82 8.93 -12.05
N ASN A 771 27.04 8.84 -12.58
CA ASN A 771 27.92 10.01 -12.72
C ASN A 771 27.47 10.96 -13.84
N LYS A 772 26.79 10.46 -14.88
CA LYS A 772 26.19 11.31 -15.93
C LYS A 772 25.01 12.12 -15.42
N MET A 773 24.18 11.55 -14.53
CA MET A 773 23.05 12.27 -13.91
C MET A 773 23.51 13.40 -12.98
N PHE A 774 24.63 13.25 -12.28
CA PHE A 774 25.17 14.30 -11.39
C PHE A 774 25.83 15.47 -12.13
N GLN A 775 26.34 15.26 -13.35
CA GLN A 775 26.85 16.33 -14.21
C GLN A 775 25.74 17.20 -14.83
N GLU A 776 24.55 16.65 -15.06
CA GLU A 776 23.39 17.41 -15.56
C GLU A 776 22.74 18.30 -14.49
N LEU A 777 23.02 18.05 -13.19
CA LEU A 777 22.42 18.77 -12.06
C LEU A 777 23.27 19.91 -11.48
N GLY A 778 24.43 20.22 -12.07
CA GLY A 778 25.12 21.50 -11.84
C GLY A 778 25.63 21.78 -10.41
N ILE A 779 25.90 20.76 -9.61
CA ILE A 779 26.48 20.92 -8.26
C ILE A 779 28.00 20.75 -8.35
N GLN A 780 28.75 21.83 -8.17
CA GLN A 780 30.21 21.81 -8.06
C GLN A 780 30.64 21.49 -6.62
N ASP A 781 31.37 20.40 -6.43
CA ASP A 781 32.11 20.16 -5.18
C ASP A 781 33.63 20.19 -5.42
N LYS A 782 34.31 20.96 -4.57
CA LYS A 782 35.76 21.06 -4.51
C LYS A 782 36.34 19.80 -3.87
N LEU A 783 36.95 18.96 -4.70
CA LEU A 783 37.94 17.97 -4.29
C LEU A 783 39.24 18.65 -3.83
N VAL A 784 39.81 18.21 -2.71
CA VAL A 784 41.27 17.96 -2.64
C VAL A 784 41.51 16.67 -1.87
N ALA A 785 42.13 15.73 -2.57
CA ALA A 785 42.64 14.45 -2.10
C ALA A 785 44.02 14.61 -1.44
N SER A 786 44.36 13.72 -0.52
CA SER A 786 45.54 12.86 -0.65
C SER A 786 45.64 11.88 0.52
N SER A 787 45.90 10.62 0.19
CA SER A 787 46.33 9.57 1.10
C SER A 787 47.69 9.06 0.62
N ALA A 788 48.52 8.61 1.58
CA ALA A 788 49.35 7.39 1.60
C ALA A 788 50.68 7.63 2.39
N PRO A 789 51.41 6.57 2.85
CA PRO A 789 51.55 6.23 4.27
C PRO A 789 53.01 5.95 4.71
N HIS A 790 53.27 5.73 6.02
CA HIS A 790 54.22 4.74 6.60
C HIS A 790 54.52 5.00 8.10
N ALA A 791 54.65 3.91 8.86
CA ALA A 791 54.87 3.78 10.32
C ALA A 791 56.40 3.79 10.68
N PRO A 792 56.91 3.36 11.87
CA PRO A 792 56.38 3.15 13.24
C PRO A 792 57.31 3.66 14.40
N GLY A 793 56.91 3.49 15.67
CA GLY A 793 57.78 3.44 16.87
C GLY A 793 57.35 4.40 17.99
N ALA A 794 56.78 4.01 19.14
CA ALA A 794 57.26 3.14 20.23
C ALA A 794 57.29 3.95 21.55
N SER A 795 56.39 3.63 22.49
CA SER A 795 56.69 3.45 23.94
C SER A 795 55.41 3.13 24.72
N ALA A 796 55.38 1.90 25.25
CA ALA A 796 54.56 1.47 26.38
C ALA A 796 55.33 1.83 27.70
N PRO A 797 54.85 1.55 28.94
CA PRO A 797 53.69 0.71 29.30
C PRO A 797 52.84 1.12 30.53
N ALA A 798 51.66 0.50 30.60
CA ALA A 798 50.97 -0.16 31.73
C ALA A 798 50.83 0.52 33.11
N GLN A 799 49.59 0.57 33.63
CA GLN A 799 49.08 -0.42 34.63
C GLN A 799 47.63 -0.10 35.10
N LEU A 800 46.77 -1.14 35.12
CA LEU A 800 45.53 -1.29 35.90
C LEU A 800 45.86 -1.51 37.40
N PRO A 801 44.90 -1.79 38.33
CA PRO A 801 43.50 -1.40 38.55
C PRO A 801 43.25 -0.93 40.03
N ALA A 802 42.01 -0.57 40.43
CA ALA A 802 41.37 -1.05 41.68
C ALA A 802 40.02 -0.38 41.98
N LEU A 803 39.10 -1.23 42.45
CA LEU A 803 37.79 -0.94 43.06
C LEU A 803 37.94 -0.44 44.52
N VAL A 804 36.88 0.17 45.06
CA VAL A 804 36.21 -0.17 46.35
C VAL A 804 35.62 1.07 47.11
N GLU A 805 34.29 0.99 47.29
CA GLU A 805 33.39 1.41 48.39
C GLU A 805 33.06 2.88 48.80
N GLU A 806 31.73 3.11 48.75
CA GLU A 806 30.81 3.80 49.66
C GLU A 806 31.33 4.71 50.79
N ARG A 807 30.74 5.92 50.87
CA ARG A 807 30.21 6.49 52.14
C ARG A 807 29.18 7.61 51.91
N VAL A 808 28.20 7.59 52.82
CA VAL A 808 26.99 8.41 52.97
C VAL A 808 27.26 9.86 53.41
N ALA A 809 26.47 10.84 52.94
CA ALA A 809 25.73 11.85 53.74
C ALA A 809 25.44 13.19 53.00
N GLN A 810 24.14 13.41 52.75
CA GLN A 810 23.25 14.60 52.70
C GLN A 810 23.79 16.09 52.59
N PRO A 811 22.91 17.12 52.55
CA PRO A 811 22.64 17.90 51.34
C PRO A 811 23.12 19.35 51.46
N ARG A 812 23.59 19.97 50.37
CA ARG A 812 23.85 21.43 50.34
C ARG A 812 23.20 22.10 49.13
N VAL A 813 22.21 22.92 49.51
CA VAL A 813 21.56 24.05 48.84
C VAL A 813 22.46 24.73 47.78
N PRO A 814 21.97 24.95 46.56
CA PRO A 814 22.55 25.93 45.65
C PRO A 814 21.82 27.29 45.77
N SER A 815 22.59 28.35 45.97
CA SER A 815 22.22 29.74 45.62
C SER A 815 23.16 30.20 44.47
N PRO A 816 22.88 31.34 43.82
CA PRO A 816 22.29 31.41 42.49
C PRO A 816 23.35 31.78 41.44
N MET A 817 23.46 31.00 40.37
CA MET A 817 24.33 31.34 39.24
C MET A 817 23.52 32.01 38.13
N LEU A 818 23.73 33.32 38.06
CA LEU A 818 23.55 34.25 36.95
C LEU A 818 23.34 33.59 35.56
N PHE A 819 22.16 33.83 34.99
CA PHE A 819 21.93 33.62 33.56
C PHE A 819 22.73 34.65 32.76
N SER A 820 23.70 34.17 31.97
CA SER A 820 24.24 34.90 30.83
C SER A 820 23.29 34.74 29.65
N PRO A 821 22.89 35.81 28.94
CA PRO A 821 21.96 35.70 27.82
C PRO A 821 22.65 35.04 26.62
N ALA A 822 22.02 33.99 26.09
CA ALA A 822 22.38 33.40 24.80
C ALA A 822 22.14 34.42 23.66
N PRO A 823 22.90 34.36 22.55
CA PRO A 823 22.76 35.29 21.44
C PRO A 823 21.38 35.17 20.78
N PRO A 824 20.82 36.24 20.21
CA PRO A 824 19.49 36.22 19.62
C PRO A 824 19.52 35.30 18.40
N HIS A 825 18.82 34.18 18.47
CA HIS A 825 18.43 33.46 17.26
C HIS A 825 17.69 34.44 16.36
N SER A 826 18.13 34.53 15.10
CA SER A 826 17.48 35.28 14.05
C SER A 826 16.01 34.84 13.94
N ALA A 827 15.11 35.63 14.53
CA ALA A 827 13.69 35.48 14.33
C ALA A 827 13.41 35.63 12.84
N HIS A 828 12.89 34.59 12.20
CA HIS A 828 12.13 34.77 10.96
C HIS A 828 10.99 35.73 11.31
N LEU A 829 11.16 37.01 10.96
CA LEU A 829 10.10 38.02 11.06
C LEU A 829 8.94 37.52 10.21
N TRP A 830 7.88 37.08 10.88
CA TRP A 830 6.61 36.87 10.22
C TRP A 830 6.18 38.22 9.64
N SER A 831 6.20 38.36 8.31
CA SER A 831 5.58 39.50 7.66
C SER A 831 4.08 39.33 7.85
N LEU A 832 3.47 40.19 8.67
CA LEU A 832 2.02 40.34 8.73
C LEU A 832 1.51 40.51 7.28
N PRO A 833 0.43 39.80 6.87
CA PRO A 833 -0.27 40.13 5.64
C PRO A 833 -0.55 41.64 5.62
N ASP A 834 -0.44 42.29 4.45
CA ASP A 834 -0.60 43.74 4.30
C ASP A 834 -1.73 44.27 5.20
N ILE A 835 -1.35 44.99 6.25
CA ILE A 835 -2.29 45.55 7.22
C ILE A 835 -3.18 46.50 6.40
N PRO A 836 -4.52 46.40 6.49
CA PRO A 836 -5.40 47.29 5.77
C PRO A 836 -5.02 48.74 6.12
N SER A 837 -4.70 49.51 5.08
CA SER A 837 -4.29 50.90 5.21
C SER A 837 -5.34 51.69 6.00
N GLY A 838 -4.93 52.32 7.10
CA GLY A 838 -5.75 53.30 7.81
C GLY A 838 -6.17 52.99 9.26
N LEU A 839 -5.95 51.79 9.81
CA LEU A 839 -6.27 51.51 11.23
C LEU A 839 -5.07 51.62 12.20
N GLN A 840 -3.84 51.64 11.69
CA GLN A 840 -2.63 51.69 12.51
C GLN A 840 -2.56 52.98 13.35
N GLY A 841 -2.37 52.83 14.67
CA GLY A 841 -2.23 53.94 15.61
C GLY A 841 -3.52 54.71 15.92
N ARG A 842 -4.68 54.28 15.39
CA ARG A 842 -5.98 54.93 15.64
C ARG A 842 -6.72 54.29 16.82
N HIS A 843 -7.61 55.05 17.44
CA HIS A 843 -8.55 54.54 18.44
C HIS A 843 -9.70 53.79 17.77
N ILE A 844 -10.19 52.71 18.39
CA ILE A 844 -11.38 51.97 17.97
C ILE A 844 -12.52 52.35 18.91
N LEU A 845 -13.39 53.27 18.46
CA LEU A 845 -14.39 53.93 19.31
C LEU A 845 -15.83 53.55 18.99
N THR A 846 -16.19 53.52 17.70
CA THR A 846 -17.55 53.31 17.21
C THR A 846 -17.58 52.21 16.14
N ALA A 847 -18.75 51.67 15.83
CA ALA A 847 -18.94 50.63 14.83
C ALA A 847 -18.89 51.16 13.39
N ASP A 848 -19.34 52.39 13.16
CA ASP A 848 -19.41 53.02 11.84
C ASP A 848 -18.04 53.45 11.27
N MET A 849 -16.97 53.34 12.04
CA MET A 849 -15.62 53.71 11.59
C MET A 849 -14.99 52.69 10.62
N PHE A 850 -15.54 51.48 10.54
CA PHE A 850 -14.96 50.38 9.76
C PHE A 850 -15.47 50.40 8.32
N SER A 851 -14.57 50.30 7.35
CA SER A 851 -14.98 50.01 5.97
C SER A 851 -15.16 48.50 5.74
N LYS A 852 -15.89 48.14 4.68
CA LYS A 852 -16.07 46.74 4.25
C LYS A 852 -14.72 46.02 4.04
N ASP A 853 -13.76 46.70 3.43
CA ASP A 853 -12.42 46.15 3.17
C ASP A 853 -11.62 45.95 4.47
N GLN A 854 -11.72 46.89 5.40
CA GLN A 854 -11.09 46.78 6.72
C GLN A 854 -11.65 45.60 7.51
N MET A 855 -12.97 45.42 7.51
CA MET A 855 -13.61 44.27 8.15
C MET A 855 -13.17 42.95 7.50
N HIS A 856 -13.15 42.89 6.17
CA HIS A 856 -12.71 41.68 5.46
C HIS A 856 -11.27 41.29 5.83
N ALA A 857 -10.35 42.26 5.87
CA ALA A 857 -8.97 42.03 6.28
C ALA A 857 -8.85 41.60 7.75
N LEU A 858 -9.57 42.25 8.67
CA LEU A 858 -9.61 41.89 10.09
C LEU A 858 -10.12 40.45 10.29
N PHE A 859 -11.18 40.05 9.57
CA PHE A 859 -11.74 38.71 9.67
C PHE A 859 -10.81 37.64 9.09
N ASN A 860 -10.08 37.93 8.01
CA ASN A 860 -9.11 36.99 7.46
C ASN A 860 -7.90 36.82 8.40
N LEU A 861 -7.47 37.90 9.07
CA LEU A 861 -6.44 37.85 10.11
C LEU A 861 -6.92 37.05 11.33
N ALA A 862 -8.14 37.30 11.80
CA ALA A 862 -8.77 36.57 12.90
C ALA A 862 -8.88 35.08 12.58
N HIS A 863 -9.29 34.72 11.36
CA HIS A 863 -9.35 33.33 10.90
C HIS A 863 -7.97 32.67 10.92
N SER A 864 -6.95 33.35 10.40
CA SER A 864 -5.56 32.87 10.41
C SER A 864 -5.05 32.64 11.83
N PHE A 865 -5.25 33.59 12.74
CA PHE A 865 -4.89 33.46 14.15
C PHE A 865 -5.66 32.33 14.85
N SER A 866 -6.94 32.13 14.53
CA SER A 866 -7.72 31.03 15.07
C SER A 866 -7.12 29.66 14.72
N ILE A 867 -6.57 29.51 13.49
CA ILE A 867 -5.89 28.28 13.04
C ILE A 867 -4.62 28.07 13.85
N PHE A 868 -3.81 29.10 14.07
CA PHE A 868 -2.56 29.00 14.84
C PHE A 868 -2.83 28.64 16.31
N VAL A 869 -3.83 29.26 16.94
CA VAL A 869 -4.26 28.94 18.31
C VAL A 869 -4.77 27.49 18.40
N LYS A 870 -5.57 27.02 17.42
CA LYS A 870 -6.08 25.64 17.36
C LYS A 870 -4.96 24.60 17.13
N LYS A 871 -3.89 24.96 16.40
CA LYS A 871 -2.75 24.08 16.06
C LYS A 871 -1.64 23.99 17.11
N ARG A 872 -1.70 24.73 18.23
CA ARG A 872 -0.61 24.83 19.25
C ARG A 872 0.74 25.34 18.73
N ARG A 873 0.78 26.06 17.61
CA ARG A 873 1.95 26.83 17.17
C ARG A 873 1.99 28.19 17.88
N GLY A 874 1.97 28.17 19.21
CA GLY A 874 1.97 29.40 20.02
C GLY A 874 3.25 30.20 19.84
N GLU A 875 4.39 29.53 19.64
CA GLU A 875 5.72 30.16 19.56
C GLU A 875 5.84 31.18 18.41
N GLU A 876 5.20 30.94 17.27
CA GLU A 876 5.24 31.86 16.15
C GLU A 876 4.29 33.07 16.36
N LEU A 877 3.20 32.93 17.13
CA LEU A 877 2.32 34.05 17.51
C LEU A 877 2.92 34.92 18.62
N LEU A 878 3.76 34.34 19.49
CA LEU A 878 4.40 35.05 20.60
C LEU A 878 5.29 36.22 20.14
N SER A 879 5.73 36.25 18.88
CA SER A 879 6.51 37.37 18.36
C SER A 879 5.68 38.56 17.87
N VAL A 880 4.36 38.42 17.71
CA VAL A 880 3.52 39.45 17.03
C VAL A 880 3.40 40.72 17.87
N LEU A 881 3.11 40.59 19.16
CA LEU A 881 3.00 41.69 20.13
C LEU A 881 4.07 41.58 21.23
N ALA A 882 5.18 40.88 20.96
CA ALA A 882 6.30 40.75 21.88
C ALA A 882 6.77 42.14 22.37
N GLY A 883 6.83 42.31 23.70
CA GLY A 883 7.25 43.55 24.33
C GLY A 883 6.20 44.67 24.35
N LYS A 884 4.96 44.40 23.89
CA LYS A 884 3.83 45.34 24.02
C LYS A 884 3.04 45.09 25.29
N VAL A 885 2.55 46.16 25.90
CA VAL A 885 1.74 46.10 27.13
C VAL A 885 0.31 46.59 26.88
N MET A 886 -0.70 45.84 27.34
CA MET A 886 -2.12 46.22 27.25
C MET A 886 -2.69 46.48 28.64
N ALA A 887 -3.38 47.62 28.82
CA ALA A 887 -4.10 47.95 30.05
C ALA A 887 -5.61 47.65 29.91
N PRO A 888 -6.16 46.64 30.63
CA PRO A 888 -7.59 46.39 30.67
C PRO A 888 -8.26 47.22 31.79
N ILE A 889 -9.05 48.22 31.40
CA ILE A 889 -9.73 49.15 32.32
C ILE A 889 -11.25 48.92 32.25
N PHE A 890 -11.79 48.24 33.26
CA PHE A 890 -13.19 47.82 33.29
C PHE A 890 -13.92 48.41 34.52
N TYR A 891 -14.68 49.49 34.30
CA TYR A 891 -15.54 50.08 35.35
C TYR A 891 -16.92 49.40 35.45
N GLU A 892 -17.29 48.63 34.43
CA GLU A 892 -18.48 47.78 34.40
C GLU A 892 -18.03 46.31 34.33
N SER A 893 -18.42 45.50 35.31
CA SER A 893 -17.95 44.11 35.46
C SER A 893 -18.32 43.24 34.26
N SER A 894 -17.32 42.55 33.69
CA SER A 894 -17.57 41.53 32.66
C SER A 894 -16.43 40.53 32.54
N THR A 895 -16.65 39.33 33.09
CA THR A 895 -15.68 38.23 33.03
C THR A 895 -15.35 37.85 31.59
N ARG A 896 -16.37 37.68 30.73
CA ARG A 896 -16.17 37.25 29.33
C ARG A 896 -15.31 38.24 28.55
N THR A 897 -15.68 39.51 28.56
CA THR A 897 -15.02 40.53 27.74
C THR A 897 -13.61 40.82 28.26
N CYS A 898 -13.43 40.96 29.58
CA CYS A 898 -12.14 41.29 30.18
C CYS A 898 -11.09 40.19 29.90
N TYR A 899 -11.39 38.95 30.27
CA TYR A 899 -10.46 37.83 30.09
C TYR A 899 -10.28 37.43 28.61
N SER A 900 -11.23 37.75 27.71
CA SER A 900 -11.00 37.55 26.27
C SER A 900 -9.90 38.45 25.72
N PHE A 901 -9.81 39.70 26.17
CA PHE A 901 -8.74 40.62 25.76
C PHE A 901 -7.40 40.23 26.38
N GLU A 902 -7.37 39.86 27.66
CA GLU A 902 -6.14 39.39 28.33
C GLU A 902 -5.57 38.12 27.67
N ALA A 903 -6.45 37.16 27.35
CA ALA A 903 -6.05 35.94 26.67
C ALA A 903 -5.56 36.22 25.25
N ALA A 904 -6.19 37.14 24.52
CA ALA A 904 -5.74 37.55 23.19
C ALA A 904 -4.35 38.21 23.25
N MET A 905 -4.14 39.14 24.19
CA MET A 905 -2.84 39.81 24.37
C MET A 905 -1.73 38.81 24.70
N SER A 906 -1.99 37.92 25.67
CA SER A 906 -1.02 36.91 26.11
C SER A 906 -0.66 35.92 24.99
N ARG A 907 -1.64 35.51 24.18
CA ARG A 907 -1.42 34.58 23.05
C ARG A 907 -0.61 35.19 21.92
N LEU A 908 -0.65 36.51 21.75
CA LEU A 908 0.15 37.25 20.78
C LEU A 908 1.53 37.65 21.34
N GLY A 909 1.88 37.21 22.55
CA GLY A 909 3.15 37.49 23.22
C GLY A 909 3.26 38.86 23.88
N GLY A 910 2.15 39.60 23.93
CA GLY A 910 2.05 40.83 24.70
C GLY A 910 1.77 40.56 26.18
N LEU A 911 2.01 41.56 27.02
CA LEU A 911 1.77 41.49 28.47
C LEU A 911 0.48 42.26 28.82
N PRO A 912 -0.60 41.59 29.25
CA PRO A 912 -1.72 42.29 29.88
C PRO A 912 -1.35 42.72 31.30
N LEU A 913 -1.65 43.97 31.66
CA LEU A 913 -1.65 44.39 33.07
C LEU A 913 -2.82 43.73 33.81
N HIS A 914 -2.69 43.61 35.13
CA HIS A 914 -3.80 43.12 35.95
C HIS A 914 -5.07 43.97 35.73
N PRO A 915 -6.25 43.33 35.60
CA PRO A 915 -7.49 44.04 35.34
C PRO A 915 -7.79 45.02 36.45
N PHE A 916 -8.04 46.26 36.03
CA PHE A 916 -8.38 47.37 36.90
C PHE A 916 -9.70 47.07 37.63
N ASP A 917 -9.65 46.92 38.95
CA ASP A 917 -10.85 46.83 39.80
C ASP A 917 -11.16 48.20 40.39
N LYS A 918 -12.39 48.68 40.16
CA LYS A 918 -12.94 49.93 40.69
C LYS A 918 -12.77 50.07 42.22
N ASN A 919 -12.74 48.95 42.94
CA ASN A 919 -12.55 48.91 44.40
C ASN A 919 -11.10 49.17 44.85
N THR A 920 -10.13 49.06 43.95
CA THR A 920 -8.69 49.18 44.23
C THR A 920 -8.07 50.49 43.75
N SER A 921 -8.86 51.33 43.05
CA SER A 921 -8.37 52.55 42.38
C SER A 921 -8.64 53.84 43.18
N SER A 922 -7.76 54.84 42.97
CA SER A 922 -7.89 56.22 43.43
C SER A 922 -9.12 56.96 42.90
N THR A 923 -9.89 56.35 41.98
CA THR A 923 -11.25 56.82 41.63
C THR A 923 -12.20 56.82 42.82
N THR A 924 -11.98 55.95 43.83
CA THR A 924 -12.71 56.02 45.13
C THR A 924 -12.33 57.26 45.96
N LYS A 925 -11.21 57.90 45.65
CA LYS A 925 -10.72 59.15 46.26
C LYS A 925 -11.04 60.40 45.40
N GLY A 926 -11.79 60.25 44.31
CA GLY A 926 -12.26 61.37 43.47
C GLY A 926 -11.43 61.67 42.21
N GLU A 927 -10.52 60.79 41.78
CA GLU A 927 -9.78 60.93 40.51
C GLU A 927 -10.73 60.85 39.29
N THR A 928 -10.51 61.69 38.28
CA THR A 928 -11.32 61.68 37.04
C THR A 928 -10.97 60.49 36.15
N LEU A 929 -11.89 60.09 35.25
CA LEU A 929 -11.62 59.04 34.26
C LEU A 929 -10.46 59.45 33.36
N GLU A 930 -10.43 60.71 32.93
CA GLU A 930 -9.42 61.27 32.04
C GLU A 930 -8.02 61.23 32.67
N ASP A 931 -7.89 61.54 33.96
CA ASP A 931 -6.63 61.45 34.69
C ASP A 931 -6.15 60.01 34.81
N THR A 932 -7.07 59.10 35.15
CA THR A 932 -6.77 57.65 35.25
C THR A 932 -6.28 57.10 33.91
N ILE A 933 -6.94 57.44 32.81
CA ILE A 933 -6.57 57.01 31.45
C ILE A 933 -5.23 57.62 31.04
N THR A 934 -4.99 58.89 31.36
CA THR A 934 -3.71 59.56 31.08
C THR A 934 -2.56 58.84 31.78
N MET A 935 -2.72 58.52 33.07
CA MET A 935 -1.74 57.77 33.84
C MET A 935 -1.51 56.36 33.27
N MET A 936 -2.58 55.60 33.03
CA MET A 936 -2.48 54.24 32.49
C MET A 936 -1.87 54.19 31.08
N SER A 937 -2.03 55.25 30.28
CA SER A 937 -1.42 55.38 28.95
C SER A 937 0.11 55.51 28.99
N LEU A 938 0.69 55.89 30.14
CA LEU A 938 2.14 55.93 30.34
C LEU A 938 2.73 54.53 30.60
N TYR A 939 1.92 53.61 31.12
CA TYR A 939 2.33 52.24 31.45
C TYR A 939 1.98 51.20 30.38
N SER A 940 1.23 51.59 29.35
CA SER A 940 0.72 50.66 28.33
C SER A 940 0.87 51.20 26.90
N ASP A 941 0.92 50.29 25.93
CA ASP A 941 0.91 50.59 24.50
C ASP A 941 -0.51 50.71 23.94
N VAL A 942 -1.48 50.05 24.57
CA VAL A 942 -2.90 50.04 24.18
C VAL A 942 -3.78 49.94 25.42
N ILE A 943 -4.89 50.67 25.40
CA ILE A 943 -5.89 50.66 26.48
C ILE A 943 -7.17 50.00 25.96
N VAL A 944 -7.68 49.02 26.69
CA VAL A 944 -9.02 48.45 26.48
C VAL A 944 -9.92 49.01 27.57
N LEU A 945 -10.91 49.83 27.19
CA LEU A 945 -11.77 50.53 28.15
C LEU A 945 -13.21 50.05 28.04
N ARG A 946 -13.80 49.71 29.18
CA ARG A 946 -15.23 49.47 29.36
C ARG A 946 -15.77 50.34 30.49
N HIS A 947 -16.83 51.08 30.23
CA HIS A 947 -17.40 52.04 31.19
C HIS A 947 -18.94 51.95 31.25
N SER A 948 -19.54 52.28 32.40
CA SER A 948 -21.00 52.23 32.58
C SER A 948 -21.73 53.47 32.00
N GLU A 949 -21.02 54.58 31.85
CA GLU A 949 -21.56 55.84 31.32
C GLU A 949 -21.40 55.90 29.78
N PRO A 950 -22.47 56.21 29.02
CA PRO A 950 -22.40 56.43 27.58
C PRO A 950 -21.46 57.59 27.20
N GLY A 951 -20.69 57.43 26.12
CA GLY A 951 -19.75 58.43 25.61
C GLY A 951 -18.44 58.54 26.40
N ALA A 952 -18.29 57.81 27.52
CA ALA A 952 -17.09 57.89 28.36
C ALA A 952 -15.82 57.45 27.63
N VAL A 953 -15.91 56.44 26.76
CA VAL A 953 -14.76 55.98 25.97
C VAL A 953 -14.30 57.03 24.97
N MET A 954 -15.24 57.77 24.35
CA MET A 954 -14.89 58.90 23.48
C MET A 954 -14.24 60.05 24.24
N ARG A 955 -14.71 60.37 25.45
CA ARG A 955 -14.07 61.39 26.30
C ARG A 955 -12.66 60.98 26.71
N ALA A 956 -12.49 59.73 27.15
CA ALA A 956 -11.18 59.16 27.48
C ALA A 956 -10.20 59.20 26.29
N ALA A 957 -10.68 58.90 25.09
CA ALA A 957 -9.85 58.90 23.88
C ALA A 957 -9.31 60.28 23.51
N LYS A 958 -10.03 61.39 23.81
CA LYS A 958 -9.55 62.76 23.53
C LYS A 958 -8.27 63.11 24.29
N ASN A 959 -8.07 62.51 25.47
CA ASN A 959 -6.96 62.81 26.36
C ASN A 959 -5.87 61.71 26.35
N CYS A 960 -6.07 60.64 25.59
CA CYS A 960 -5.14 59.52 25.48
C CYS A 960 -4.36 59.56 24.17
N ARG A 961 -3.02 59.58 24.24
CA ARG A 961 -2.16 59.51 23.03
C ARG A 961 -1.93 58.09 22.50
N LYS A 962 -2.29 57.07 23.28
CA LYS A 962 -2.19 55.66 22.91
C LYS A 962 -3.53 55.15 22.36
N PRO A 963 -3.54 54.16 21.44
CA PRO A 963 -4.78 53.56 20.95
C PRO A 963 -5.69 53.11 22.10
N VAL A 964 -6.97 53.46 21.99
CA VAL A 964 -8.03 53.08 22.94
C VAL A 964 -9.01 52.19 22.19
N ILE A 965 -9.35 51.05 22.77
CA ILE A 965 -10.30 50.07 22.22
C ILE A 965 -11.57 50.10 23.08
N ASN A 966 -12.70 50.42 22.46
CA ASN A 966 -14.01 50.42 23.11
C ASN A 966 -14.53 48.98 23.33
N ALA A 967 -14.48 48.53 24.59
CA ALA A 967 -15.03 47.25 25.04
C ALA A 967 -16.44 47.40 25.66
N GLY A 968 -17.13 48.51 25.38
CA GLY A 968 -18.50 48.80 25.79
C GLY A 968 -18.62 50.08 26.62
N ASP A 969 -19.53 50.98 26.27
CA ASP A 969 -19.85 52.18 27.06
C ASP A 969 -21.36 52.35 27.33
N GLY A 970 -21.83 51.94 28.52
CA GLY A 970 -23.21 52.11 28.96
C GLY A 970 -24.25 51.50 27.99
N ILE A 971 -25.16 52.34 27.49
CA ILE A 971 -26.12 52.04 26.40
C ILE A 971 -25.64 52.54 25.02
N GLY A 972 -24.40 53.02 24.92
CA GLY A 972 -23.78 53.53 23.71
C GLY A 972 -23.33 52.39 22.78
N GLU A 973 -22.02 52.23 22.57
CA GLU A 973 -21.51 51.30 21.57
C GLU A 973 -20.67 50.16 22.14
N HIS A 974 -20.59 49.06 21.39
CA HIS A 974 -19.67 47.96 21.66
C HIS A 974 -19.11 47.39 20.35
N PRO A 975 -18.26 48.16 19.64
CA PRO A 975 -17.81 47.83 18.29
C PRO A 975 -17.05 46.49 18.23
N THR A 976 -16.27 46.16 19.26
CA THR A 976 -15.50 44.91 19.28
C THR A 976 -16.36 43.66 19.41
N GLN A 977 -17.46 43.72 20.17
CA GLN A 977 -18.39 42.59 20.27
C GLN A 977 -19.18 42.46 18.97
N ALA A 978 -19.59 43.57 18.36
CA ALA A 978 -20.27 43.55 17.07
C ALA A 978 -19.40 42.95 15.95
N LEU A 979 -18.11 43.28 15.89
CA LEU A 979 -17.16 42.65 14.94
C LEU A 979 -17.05 41.14 15.16
N LEU A 980 -16.99 40.70 16.43
CA LEU A 980 -16.97 39.29 16.78
C LEU A 980 -18.28 38.60 16.36
N ASP A 981 -19.42 39.25 16.55
CA ASP A 981 -20.73 38.73 16.19
C ASP A 981 -20.84 38.55 14.66
N VAL A 982 -20.42 39.54 13.85
CA VAL A 982 -20.36 39.41 12.37
C VAL A 982 -19.40 38.30 11.94
N TYR A 983 -18.22 38.21 12.57
CA TYR A 983 -17.27 37.13 12.30
C TYR A 983 -17.86 35.75 12.61
N THR A 984 -18.62 35.63 13.70
CA THR A 984 -19.32 34.40 14.10
C THR A 984 -20.39 34.02 13.09
N ILE A 985 -21.20 34.97 12.61
CA ILE A 985 -22.18 34.73 11.54
C ILE A 985 -21.48 34.19 10.27
N ARG A 986 -20.36 34.82 9.88
CA ARG A 986 -19.55 34.38 8.73
C ARG A 986 -18.96 32.98 8.93
N GLU A 987 -18.48 32.64 10.12
CA GLU A 987 -17.89 31.31 10.42
C GLU A 987 -18.95 30.21 10.42
N GLU A 988 -20.14 30.47 10.97
CA GLU A 988 -21.22 29.47 11.12
C GLU A 988 -22.05 29.28 9.84
N ILE A 989 -22.42 30.36 9.14
CA ILE A 989 -23.27 30.29 7.94
C ILE A 989 -22.44 30.24 6.65
N GLY A 990 -21.22 30.81 6.65
CA GLY A 990 -20.31 30.87 5.50
C GLY A 990 -20.34 32.20 4.74
N THR A 991 -21.46 32.92 4.78
CA THR A 991 -21.64 34.26 4.21
C THR A 991 -22.46 35.13 5.17
N VAL A 992 -22.39 36.45 5.00
CA VAL A 992 -23.24 37.43 5.70
C VAL A 992 -24.27 38.04 4.74
N ASN A 993 -24.08 37.92 3.42
CA ASN A 993 -25.01 38.47 2.42
C ASN A 993 -26.20 37.51 2.19
N GLY A 994 -27.36 38.09 1.85
CA GLY A 994 -28.61 37.39 1.59
C GLY A 994 -29.28 36.84 2.85
N LEU A 995 -28.93 37.35 4.04
CA LEU A 995 -29.43 36.83 5.31
C LEU A 995 -30.50 37.73 5.94
N THR A 996 -31.49 37.08 6.56
CA THR A 996 -32.44 37.74 7.45
C THR A 996 -31.98 37.60 8.90
N VAL A 997 -31.62 38.73 9.52
CA VAL A 997 -31.14 38.82 10.91
C VAL A 997 -32.24 39.39 11.81
N THR A 998 -32.69 38.60 12.78
CA THR A 998 -33.77 38.97 13.70
C THR A 998 -33.21 39.21 15.10
N PHE A 999 -33.36 40.44 15.59
CA PHE A 999 -32.99 40.82 16.96
C PHE A 999 -34.17 40.69 17.90
N VAL A 1000 -33.94 40.04 19.05
CA VAL A 1000 -35.01 39.71 20.01
C VAL A 1000 -34.65 40.15 21.42
N GLY A 1001 -35.58 40.80 22.13
CA GLY A 1001 -35.48 41.13 23.56
C GLY A 1001 -35.35 42.63 23.86
N ASP A 1002 -34.39 43.02 24.71
CA ASP A 1002 -34.11 44.41 25.08
C ASP A 1002 -33.28 45.10 23.99
N LEU A 1003 -33.96 45.59 22.95
CA LEU A 1003 -33.33 46.29 21.83
C LEU A 1003 -33.03 47.74 22.17
N LYS A 1004 -33.76 48.36 23.09
CA LYS A 1004 -33.57 49.75 23.52
C LYS A 1004 -32.24 49.99 24.21
N HIS A 1005 -31.84 49.11 25.11
CA HIS A 1005 -30.60 49.29 25.88
C HIS A 1005 -29.47 48.36 25.41
N GLY A 1006 -29.71 47.57 24.36
CA GLY A 1006 -28.77 46.59 23.82
C GLY A 1006 -27.64 47.21 22.99
N ARG A 1007 -26.61 47.80 23.63
CA ARG A 1007 -25.44 48.38 22.94
C ARG A 1007 -24.78 47.48 21.88
N THR A 1008 -24.77 46.16 22.10
CA THR A 1008 -24.19 45.20 21.14
C THR A 1008 -25.06 45.08 19.90
N VAL A 1009 -26.39 45.11 20.07
CA VAL A 1009 -27.35 45.12 18.98
C VAL A 1009 -27.25 46.40 18.17
N HIS A 1010 -27.10 47.56 18.83
CA HIS A 1010 -26.94 48.84 18.15
C HIS A 1010 -25.69 48.85 17.26
N SER A 1011 -24.54 48.44 17.81
CA SER A 1011 -23.30 48.34 17.03
C SER A 1011 -23.37 47.26 15.93
N LEU A 1012 -24.02 46.13 16.17
CA LEU A 1012 -24.17 45.07 15.19
C LEU A 1012 -25.08 45.49 14.02
N ALA A 1013 -26.21 46.15 14.29
CA ALA A 1013 -27.08 46.70 13.26
C ALA A 1013 -26.34 47.70 12.36
N LYS A 1014 -25.46 48.54 12.93
CA LYS A 1014 -24.61 49.46 12.18
C LYS A 1014 -23.58 48.74 11.30
N LEU A 1015 -22.92 47.68 11.78
CA LEU A 1015 -21.94 46.94 10.97
C LEU A 1015 -22.58 46.13 9.83
N LEU A 1016 -23.79 45.61 10.07
CA LEU A 1016 -24.51 44.82 9.08
C LEU A 1016 -24.92 45.62 7.84
N THR A 1017 -24.94 46.96 7.89
CA THR A 1017 -25.24 47.80 6.72
C THR A 1017 -24.19 47.72 5.61
N HIS A 1018 -22.99 47.18 5.89
CA HIS A 1018 -21.98 46.90 4.87
C HIS A 1018 -22.24 45.63 4.04
N TYR A 1019 -23.27 44.86 4.42
CA TYR A 1019 -23.68 43.60 3.81
C TYR A 1019 -25.12 43.70 3.29
N ASP A 1020 -25.45 42.84 2.33
CA ASP A 1020 -26.81 42.72 1.81
C ASP A 1020 -27.63 41.85 2.77
N VAL A 1021 -28.41 42.47 3.67
CA VAL A 1021 -29.18 41.78 4.71
C VAL A 1021 -30.57 42.37 4.88
N GLN A 1022 -31.48 41.62 5.49
CA GLN A 1022 -32.75 42.12 5.99
C GLN A 1022 -32.75 42.09 7.52
N LEU A 1023 -33.09 43.21 8.16
CA LEU A 1023 -33.14 43.29 9.63
C LEU A 1023 -34.58 43.20 10.14
N ARG A 1024 -34.77 42.44 11.22
CA ARG A 1024 -36.06 42.27 11.88
C ARG A 1024 -35.96 42.52 13.37
N TYR A 1025 -37.01 43.11 13.94
CA TYR A 1025 -37.06 43.48 15.35
C TYR A 1025 -38.24 42.82 16.05
N VAL A 1026 -37.96 42.12 17.15
CA VAL A 1026 -38.95 41.53 18.06
C VAL A 1026 -38.64 42.02 19.47
N ALA A 1027 -39.41 42.97 19.98
CA ALA A 1027 -39.17 43.58 21.29
C ALA A 1027 -40.47 43.64 22.11
N PRO A 1028 -40.38 43.54 23.46
CA PRO A 1028 -41.50 43.90 24.33
C PRO A 1028 -41.83 45.39 24.21
N GLU A 1029 -43.09 45.74 24.50
CA GLU A 1029 -43.54 47.14 24.49
C GLU A 1029 -42.65 48.02 25.38
N GLY A 1030 -42.08 49.09 24.79
CA GLY A 1030 -41.20 50.03 25.48
C GLY A 1030 -39.70 49.71 25.43
N LEU A 1031 -39.32 48.57 24.83
CA LEU A 1031 -37.92 48.14 24.61
C LEU A 1031 -37.52 48.07 23.13
N ASP A 1032 -38.25 48.77 22.27
CA ASP A 1032 -37.99 48.85 20.83
C ASP A 1032 -36.61 49.40 20.49
N MET A 1033 -36.14 49.05 19.28
CA MET A 1033 -34.90 49.61 18.73
C MET A 1033 -34.99 51.16 18.67
N PRO A 1034 -33.99 51.90 19.17
CA PRO A 1034 -33.96 53.35 19.13
C PRO A 1034 -34.11 53.94 17.71
N ASP A 1035 -34.77 55.09 17.61
CA ASP A 1035 -35.08 55.71 16.31
C ASP A 1035 -33.83 56.17 15.55
N ASP A 1036 -32.79 56.63 16.26
CA ASP A 1036 -31.50 57.01 15.68
C ASP A 1036 -30.79 55.83 14.99
N VAL A 1037 -30.88 54.62 15.56
CA VAL A 1037 -30.34 53.40 14.94
C VAL A 1037 -31.17 52.99 13.72
N LYS A 1038 -32.50 53.04 13.82
CA LYS A 1038 -33.40 52.73 12.68
C LYS A 1038 -33.18 53.69 11.51
N GLU A 1039 -33.01 54.98 11.79
CA GLU A 1039 -32.70 56.01 10.79
C GLU A 1039 -31.34 55.78 10.13
N PHE A 1040 -30.32 55.40 10.91
CA PHE A 1040 -29.01 55.05 10.37
C PHE A 1040 -29.09 53.86 9.41
N VAL A 1041 -29.76 52.77 9.80
CA VAL A 1041 -29.94 51.58 8.96
C VAL A 1041 -30.74 51.93 7.69
N LYS A 1042 -31.78 52.77 7.82
CA LYS A 1042 -32.60 53.24 6.70
C LYS A 1042 -31.79 54.09 5.72
N SER A 1043 -30.88 54.94 6.21
CA SER A 1043 -30.01 55.77 5.36
C SER A 1043 -29.03 54.95 4.48
N HIS A 1044 -28.78 53.69 4.85
CA HIS A 1044 -27.95 52.74 4.09
C HIS A 1044 -28.78 51.77 3.22
N ASN A 1045 -30.08 52.03 3.03
CA ASN A 1045 -31.01 51.25 2.18
C ASN A 1045 -31.21 49.78 2.60
N ILE A 1046 -31.06 49.46 3.88
CA ILE A 1046 -31.30 48.11 4.41
C ILE A 1046 -32.79 47.93 4.77
N PRO A 1047 -33.49 46.87 4.29
CA PRO A 1047 -34.87 46.57 4.65
C PRO A 1047 -35.02 46.26 6.14
N GLN A 1048 -36.07 46.82 6.77
CA GLN A 1048 -36.35 46.68 8.21
C GLN A 1048 -37.82 46.35 8.45
N GLU A 1049 -38.10 45.35 9.29
CA GLU A 1049 -39.47 44.94 9.67
C GLU A 1049 -39.56 44.72 11.20
N SER A 1050 -40.73 44.97 11.78
CA SER A 1050 -40.99 44.73 13.21
C SER A 1050 -42.12 43.73 13.38
N PHE A 1051 -41.96 42.79 14.30
CA PHE A 1051 -42.91 41.70 14.54
C PHE A 1051 -43.35 41.69 16.01
N PRO A 1052 -44.64 41.41 16.29
CA PRO A 1052 -45.17 41.39 17.65
C PRO A 1052 -44.82 40.11 18.42
N SER A 1053 -44.41 39.05 17.73
CA SER A 1053 -44.05 37.76 18.36
C SER A 1053 -42.89 37.08 17.66
N LEU A 1054 -42.19 36.22 18.40
CA LEU A 1054 -41.07 35.45 17.88
C LEU A 1054 -41.54 34.46 16.81
N GLU A 1055 -42.69 33.81 17.02
CA GLU A 1055 -43.26 32.82 16.10
C GLU A 1055 -43.58 33.38 14.71
N ALA A 1056 -43.89 34.67 14.61
CA ALA A 1056 -44.17 35.33 13.34
C ALA A 1056 -42.89 35.63 12.55
N ALA A 1057 -41.80 35.96 13.24
CA ALA A 1057 -40.52 36.30 12.61
C ALA A 1057 -39.69 35.07 12.20
N LEU A 1058 -39.80 33.97 12.96
CA LEU A 1058 -38.96 32.77 12.84
C LEU A 1058 -38.94 32.06 11.48
N PRO A 1059 -40.06 31.89 10.75
CA PRO A 1059 -40.08 31.10 9.51
C PRO A 1059 -39.11 31.60 8.43
N GLU A 1060 -38.81 32.89 8.46
CA GLU A 1060 -37.95 33.55 7.49
C GLU A 1060 -36.63 34.05 8.09
N THR A 1061 -36.36 33.79 9.37
CA THR A 1061 -35.12 34.21 10.07
C THR A 1061 -33.97 33.23 9.79
N ASP A 1062 -32.80 33.75 9.39
CA ASP A 1062 -31.56 32.98 9.23
C ASP A 1062 -30.63 33.12 10.44
N VAL A 1063 -30.62 34.29 11.09
CA VAL A 1063 -29.85 34.54 12.32
C VAL A 1063 -30.80 35.09 13.38
N LEU A 1064 -30.99 34.33 14.47
CA LEU A 1064 -31.76 34.77 15.62
C LEU A 1064 -30.81 35.27 16.71
N TYR A 1065 -30.75 36.59 16.92
CA TYR A 1065 -29.91 37.21 17.93
C TYR A 1065 -30.72 37.53 19.18
N MET A 1066 -30.54 36.70 20.22
CA MET A 1066 -31.24 36.80 21.49
C MET A 1066 -30.49 37.69 22.47
N THR A 1067 -31.14 38.77 22.92
CA THR A 1067 -30.65 39.60 24.01
C THR A 1067 -31.27 39.21 25.34
N ARG A 1068 -30.53 39.47 26.42
CA ARG A 1068 -31.03 39.26 27.78
C ARG A 1068 -31.76 40.50 28.27
N ILE A 1069 -32.96 40.32 28.84
CA ILE A 1069 -33.64 41.35 29.62
C ILE A 1069 -32.96 41.45 30.99
N GLN A 1070 -32.32 42.58 31.27
CA GLN A 1070 -31.53 42.80 32.48
C GLN A 1070 -32.36 43.52 33.55
N LYS A 1071 -32.51 42.88 34.72
CA LYS A 1071 -33.33 43.42 35.82
C LYS A 1071 -32.85 44.80 36.29
N GLU A 1072 -31.54 45.01 36.24
CA GLU A 1072 -30.85 46.24 36.64
C GLU A 1072 -31.15 47.47 35.75
N ARG A 1073 -31.85 47.30 34.62
CA ARG A 1073 -32.16 48.38 33.67
C ARG A 1073 -33.58 48.94 33.81
N PHE A 1074 -34.38 48.42 34.74
CA PHE A 1074 -35.75 48.84 34.97
C PHE A 1074 -35.82 49.71 36.23
N ASN A 1075 -36.67 50.75 36.19
CA ASN A 1075 -36.89 51.64 37.32
C ASN A 1075 -37.78 51.01 38.40
N SER A 1076 -38.56 49.99 38.04
CA SER A 1076 -39.42 49.24 38.95
C SER A 1076 -39.38 47.73 38.69
N ILE A 1077 -39.61 46.94 39.74
CA ILE A 1077 -39.70 45.47 39.64
C ILE A 1077 -40.93 45.05 38.82
N GLU A 1078 -42.00 45.84 38.83
CA GLU A 1078 -43.24 45.59 38.09
C GLU A 1078 -43.04 45.69 36.57
N GLU A 1079 -42.31 46.71 36.10
CA GLU A 1079 -41.94 46.83 34.68
C GLU A 1079 -41.05 45.67 34.22
N TYR A 1080 -40.10 45.26 35.06
CA TYR A 1080 -39.26 44.09 34.76
C TYR A 1080 -40.09 42.80 34.64
N GLN A 1081 -41.02 42.56 35.57
CA GLN A 1081 -41.88 41.38 35.54
C GLN A 1081 -42.81 41.35 34.33
N LYS A 1082 -43.25 42.53 33.83
CA LYS A 1082 -44.03 42.65 32.60
C LYS A 1082 -43.23 42.39 31.32
N ALA A 1083 -41.90 42.46 31.35
CA ALA A 1083 -41.06 42.21 30.18
C ALA A 1083 -40.38 40.82 30.23
N CYS A 1084 -40.10 40.32 31.43
CA CYS A 1084 -39.39 39.06 31.66
C CYS A 1084 -40.23 37.83 31.25
N GLY A 1085 -39.64 36.91 30.50
CA GLY A 1085 -40.27 35.63 30.13
C GLY A 1085 -41.21 35.69 28.91
N HIS A 1086 -41.38 36.85 28.27
CA HIS A 1086 -42.22 36.98 27.07
C HIS A 1086 -41.61 36.35 25.82
N PHE A 1087 -40.29 36.35 25.70
CA PHE A 1087 -39.57 35.81 24.55
C PHE A 1087 -38.60 34.72 25.02
N GLU A 1088 -39.07 33.47 24.96
CA GLU A 1088 -38.30 32.29 25.32
C GLU A 1088 -38.04 31.44 24.07
N VAL A 1089 -36.78 31.06 23.85
CA VAL A 1089 -36.42 30.11 22.81
C VAL A 1089 -36.58 28.70 23.38
N THR A 1090 -37.72 28.08 23.10
CA THR A 1090 -38.03 26.71 23.50
C THR A 1090 -37.87 25.75 22.32
N PRO A 1091 -37.61 24.45 22.56
CA PRO A 1091 -37.60 23.44 21.50
C PRO A 1091 -38.88 23.44 20.64
N GLN A 1092 -40.04 23.74 21.25
CA GLN A 1092 -41.33 23.82 20.59
C GLN A 1092 -41.40 24.99 19.61
N ILE A 1093 -40.98 26.19 20.01
CA ILE A 1093 -40.96 27.37 19.13
C ILE A 1093 -39.96 27.19 17.97
N MET A 1094 -38.83 26.54 18.24
CA MET A 1094 -37.80 26.25 17.24
C MET A 1094 -38.26 25.30 16.14
N THR A 1095 -39.42 24.62 16.28
CA THR A 1095 -40.02 23.85 15.18
C THR A 1095 -40.47 24.73 14.01
N LYS A 1096 -40.74 26.02 14.26
CA LYS A 1096 -41.13 27.01 13.24
C LYS A 1096 -39.92 27.73 12.61
N ALA A 1097 -38.72 27.50 13.11
CA ALA A 1097 -37.50 28.14 12.61
C ALA A 1097 -37.00 27.50 11.32
N LYS A 1098 -36.26 28.25 10.50
CA LYS A 1098 -35.53 27.67 9.36
C LYS A 1098 -34.55 26.60 9.84
N ARG A 1099 -34.40 25.54 9.06
CA ARG A 1099 -33.51 24.40 9.39
C ARG A 1099 -32.04 24.79 9.55
N ARG A 1100 -31.55 25.82 8.84
CA ARG A 1100 -30.17 26.32 8.91
C ARG A 1100 -30.05 27.60 9.76
N MET A 1101 -31.11 27.98 10.48
CA MET A 1101 -31.07 29.17 11.34
C MET A 1101 -30.08 28.95 12.50
N ILE A 1102 -29.28 29.97 12.79
CA ILE A 1102 -28.41 29.97 13.98
C ILE A 1102 -29.03 30.82 15.09
N VAL A 1103 -28.81 30.44 16.35
CA VAL A 1103 -29.20 31.23 17.52
C VAL A 1103 -27.94 31.78 18.17
N MET A 1104 -27.85 33.11 18.25
CA MET A 1104 -26.78 33.80 18.95
C MET A 1104 -27.30 34.30 20.30
N HIS A 1105 -26.60 33.95 21.40
CA HIS A 1105 -27.02 34.31 22.76
C HIS A 1105 -25.79 34.69 23.62
N PRO A 1106 -25.91 35.66 24.55
CA PRO A 1106 -24.83 36.06 25.47
C PRO A 1106 -24.46 35.06 26.58
N LEU A 1107 -24.95 33.81 26.57
CA LEU A 1107 -24.65 32.79 27.59
C LEU A 1107 -23.44 31.96 27.14
N PRO A 1108 -22.68 31.32 28.06
CA PRO A 1108 -21.48 30.53 27.72
C PRO A 1108 -21.77 29.36 26.78
#